data_AF-A0A7J7LQ34-F1
#
_entry.id   AF-A0A7J7LQ34-F1
#
_cell.length_a   1.000
_cell.length_b   1.000
_cell.length_c   1.000
_cell.angle_alpha   90.00
_cell.angle_beta   90.00
_cell.angle_gamma   90.00
#
_symmetry.space_group_name_H-M   'P 1'
#
loop_
_entity.id
_entity.type
_entity.pdbx_description
1 polymer ?
#
loop_
_entity_poly.entity_id
_entity_poly.type
_entity_poly.pdbx_seq_one_letter_code
_entity_poly.pdbx_strand_id
1 'polypeptide(L)'
;MNLLNPSSLELNSQGLQPKVLASPRIYEKSRAFSGYNEEELSLNYLRDAENDLWVRTTDFTPSFCIGQSTVLCLELPYSSKLPNICQKFHYFKEVEGQISLETGSTFSRNMLLVPIVGPPQGIELPYNILFKVNTLVQTGCLAAPTLGADFYRLVHPNSEPVAYIERALEKLYHLKDCCYEPVKWLNEEYAKYRKSKQFLRPPAISKKDNLVYIRRVQITPSKVYFIDPEVIVSNRVLRNYHKVIDNFIRISFVDEGGEKVRSTDLSPRRSSANEEKKLTAIYRRILLVLGSGIVIGDKKFEFLAFSSSQLRDNSAWMFASQNGLSSATIRQWMGDFCEIRNVAKHASRLGQSFSSSKETLTVNREEIEVIRDVEIESDGTKYIFSDGIGKISLDFARKVAKKCGIKGSIPSAFQIRYGGYKGVVAIDPTSRMKLSLRKSMFKYTSENAKLDVLSMSKNQPCYLNRQLITLLSTLGVEDHIFEKKQKEVVDQLDKILTDPLRAQEALELMSPGENANVLKEMLSCGYRPDAEPFLAMMLQAFRTTKLLELRNKSRIPVPNGRSMMGCLDETKTLEYGQVFVQVSRKGGKEFLYDGHEARKSTFIVEGKVVVAKNPCLHPGDVRVLQAVNVPSLYHLVDCVVFPQKGTR
;
A
#
# COMPACT_ATOMS: atom_id res chain seq x y z
N MET A 1 -15.49 -1.29 -31.75
CA MET A 1 -15.62 -2.76 -31.84
C MET A 1 -17.07 -3.06 -32.16
N ASN A 2 -17.38 -3.54 -33.36
CA ASN A 2 -18.66 -4.17 -33.67
C ASN A 2 -18.38 -5.68 -33.73
N LEU A 3 -19.00 -6.45 -32.85
CA LEU A 3 -18.97 -7.92 -32.90
C LEU A 3 -20.17 -8.36 -33.73
N LEU A 4 -19.92 -8.95 -34.89
CA LEU A 4 -20.95 -9.52 -35.76
C LEU A 4 -21.35 -10.93 -35.29
N ASN A 5 -22.56 -11.30 -35.70
CA ASN A 5 -23.33 -12.50 -35.33
C ASN A 5 -22.61 -13.82 -35.70
N PRO A 6 -22.81 -14.95 -34.97
CA PRO A 6 -22.04 -16.20 -35.17
C PRO A 6 -22.36 -17.05 -36.41
N SER A 7 -23.08 -16.52 -37.40
CA SER A 7 -23.68 -17.34 -38.48
C SER A 7 -22.97 -17.28 -39.84
N SER A 8 -21.74 -16.76 -39.91
CA SER A 8 -20.95 -16.75 -41.15
C SER A 8 -19.47 -17.07 -40.88
N LEU A 9 -19.14 -18.36 -40.81
CA LEU A 9 -17.78 -18.83 -41.03
C LEU A 9 -17.50 -18.69 -42.54
N GLU A 10 -16.92 -17.57 -42.96
CA GLU A 10 -16.34 -17.47 -44.31
C GLU A 10 -15.02 -18.24 -44.36
N LEU A 11 -14.85 -19.03 -45.43
CA LEU A 11 -13.75 -19.97 -45.67
C LEU A 11 -12.35 -19.33 -45.86
N ASN A 12 -12.17 -18.03 -45.63
CA ASN A 12 -10.90 -17.31 -45.87
C ASN A 12 -10.70 -16.11 -44.92
N SER A 13 -10.48 -16.36 -43.63
CA SER A 13 -10.13 -15.29 -42.66
C SER A 13 -8.73 -15.47 -42.07
N GLN A 14 -8.06 -14.35 -41.76
CA GLN A 14 -6.80 -14.36 -41.00
C GLN A 14 -7.11 -14.07 -39.53
N GLY A 15 -6.54 -14.87 -38.63
CA GLY A 15 -6.75 -14.75 -37.18
C GLY A 15 -5.49 -14.32 -36.44
N LEU A 16 -5.59 -13.31 -35.57
CA LEU A 16 -4.54 -12.97 -34.61
C LEU A 16 -4.96 -13.41 -33.20
N GLN A 17 -4.12 -14.19 -32.53
CA GLN A 17 -4.38 -14.70 -31.17
C GLN A 17 -3.38 -14.14 -30.15
N PRO A 18 -3.57 -12.90 -29.67
CA PRO A 18 -2.74 -12.40 -28.59
C PRO A 18 -3.01 -13.19 -27.30
N LYS A 19 -1.94 -13.73 -26.71
CA LYS A 19 -1.95 -14.16 -25.31
C LYS A 19 -1.94 -12.92 -24.43
N VAL A 20 -2.94 -12.82 -23.55
CA VAL A 20 -3.18 -11.61 -22.78
C VAL A 20 -2.76 -11.83 -21.32
N LEU A 21 -1.77 -11.05 -20.84
CA LEU A 21 -1.30 -11.12 -19.46
C LEU A 21 -2.29 -10.51 -18.45
N ALA A 22 -3.08 -9.52 -18.88
CA ALA A 22 -4.09 -8.84 -18.08
C ALA A 22 -5.26 -8.39 -18.96
N SER A 23 -6.49 -8.41 -18.44
CA SER A 23 -7.66 -8.05 -19.26
C SER A 23 -7.53 -6.68 -19.93
N PRO A 24 -8.12 -6.48 -21.12
CA PRO A 24 -8.12 -5.17 -21.75
C PRO A 24 -8.94 -4.17 -20.91
N ARG A 25 -8.54 -2.90 -20.90
CA ARG A 25 -9.39 -1.83 -20.37
C ARG A 25 -10.59 -1.63 -21.30
N ILE A 26 -11.79 -1.64 -20.73
CA ILE A 26 -13.05 -1.60 -21.48
C ILE A 26 -13.70 -0.20 -21.36
N TYR A 27 -14.05 0.40 -22.49
CA TYR A 27 -14.70 1.70 -22.50
C TYR A 27 -16.04 1.60 -23.22
N GLU A 28 -17.05 2.27 -22.67
CA GLU A 28 -18.36 2.44 -23.32
C GLU A 28 -18.55 3.90 -23.71
N LYS A 29 -19.18 4.13 -24.87
CA LYS A 29 -19.51 5.48 -25.33
C LYS A 29 -20.70 5.99 -24.52
N SER A 30 -20.54 7.14 -23.85
CA SER A 30 -21.61 7.75 -23.06
C SER A 30 -22.78 8.17 -23.96
N ARG A 31 -23.98 7.65 -23.67
CA ARG A 31 -25.22 7.98 -24.40
C ARG A 31 -25.70 9.41 -24.15
N ALA A 32 -25.12 10.15 -23.20
CA ALA A 32 -25.50 11.53 -22.89
C ALA A 32 -25.11 12.55 -23.98
N PHE A 33 -24.36 12.12 -25.00
CA PHE A 33 -23.79 13.01 -26.03
C PHE A 33 -24.38 12.82 -27.43
N SER A 34 -25.47 12.06 -27.60
CA SER A 34 -26.07 11.81 -28.92
C SER A 34 -26.89 12.99 -29.49
N GLY A 35 -26.80 14.18 -28.91
CA GLY A 35 -27.61 15.36 -29.29
C GLY A 35 -26.83 16.66 -29.50
N TYR A 36 -25.49 16.62 -29.51
CA TYR A 36 -24.67 17.79 -29.81
C TYR A 36 -24.15 17.70 -31.25
N ASN A 37 -24.33 18.76 -32.04
CA ASN A 37 -23.84 18.87 -33.41
C ASN A 37 -22.30 18.86 -33.43
N GLU A 38 -21.69 18.26 -34.46
CA GLU A 38 -20.24 18.15 -34.64
C GLU A 38 -19.52 19.52 -34.63
N GLU A 39 -20.21 20.60 -35.00
CA GLU A 39 -19.68 21.97 -34.97
C GLU A 39 -19.43 22.50 -33.54
N GLU A 40 -20.25 22.14 -32.54
CA GLU A 40 -20.06 22.60 -31.15
C GLU A 40 -18.89 21.91 -30.43
N LEU A 41 -18.51 20.70 -30.87
CA LEU A 41 -17.34 19.98 -30.36
C LEU A 41 -16.02 20.61 -30.82
N SER A 42 -16.02 21.30 -31.96
CA SER A 42 -14.84 21.91 -32.58
C SER A 42 -14.37 23.22 -31.93
N LEU A 43 -15.25 23.90 -31.18
CA LEU A 43 -14.95 25.18 -30.51
C LEU A 43 -14.22 25.04 -29.17
N ASN A 44 -14.04 23.82 -28.66
CA ASN A 44 -13.29 23.57 -27.45
C ASN A 44 -11.79 23.40 -27.76
N TYR A 45 -10.98 24.38 -27.37
CA TYR A 45 -9.50 24.39 -27.41
C TYR A 45 -8.82 23.30 -26.54
N LEU A 46 -9.48 22.17 -26.28
CA LEU A 46 -8.96 21.03 -25.53
C LEU A 46 -8.91 19.81 -26.44
N ARG A 47 -7.69 19.40 -26.80
CA ARG A 47 -7.35 18.12 -27.47
C ARG A 47 -7.90 16.87 -26.74
N ASP A 48 -8.48 17.05 -25.56
CA ASP A 48 -9.05 16.03 -24.68
C ASP A 48 -10.58 15.80 -24.83
N ALA A 49 -11.29 16.59 -25.65
CA ALA A 49 -12.76 16.51 -25.75
C ALA A 49 -13.27 15.15 -26.29
N GLU A 50 -12.51 14.45 -27.14
CA GLU A 50 -12.88 13.12 -27.64
C GLU A 50 -12.74 12.02 -26.57
N ASN A 51 -11.80 12.16 -25.63
CA ASN A 51 -11.60 11.20 -24.54
C ASN A 51 -12.73 11.25 -23.50
N ASP A 52 -13.43 12.39 -23.38
CA ASP A 52 -14.56 12.56 -22.48
C ASP A 52 -15.83 11.83 -22.92
N LEU A 53 -15.88 11.33 -24.18
CA LEU A 53 -16.99 10.51 -24.69
C LEU A 53 -16.94 9.05 -24.18
N TRP A 54 -15.77 8.58 -23.75
CA TRP A 54 -15.52 7.20 -23.39
C TRP A 54 -15.41 7.02 -21.88
N VAL A 55 -16.35 6.27 -21.31
CA VAL A 55 -16.41 6.01 -19.87
C VAL A 55 -15.86 4.62 -19.59
N ARG A 56 -14.97 4.49 -18.60
CA ARG A 56 -14.48 3.19 -18.13
C ARG A 56 -15.65 2.35 -17.60
N THR A 57 -15.75 1.12 -18.09
CA THR A 57 -16.79 0.16 -17.69
C THR A 57 -16.20 -1.21 -17.39
N THR A 58 -17.07 -2.15 -17.03
CA THR A 58 -16.73 -3.55 -16.74
C THR A 58 -16.92 -4.43 -17.98
N ASP A 59 -16.68 -5.73 -17.83
CA ASP A 59 -16.99 -6.70 -18.88
C ASP A 59 -18.49 -6.66 -19.22
N PHE A 60 -18.80 -6.36 -20.49
CA PHE A 60 -20.15 -6.25 -21.04
C PHE A 60 -20.63 -7.55 -21.68
N THR A 61 -19.75 -8.55 -21.80
CA THR A 61 -20.10 -9.81 -22.47
C THR A 61 -21.02 -10.64 -21.59
N PRO A 62 -21.94 -11.42 -22.20
CA PRO A 62 -22.70 -12.43 -21.46
C PRO A 62 -21.73 -13.33 -20.69
N SER A 63 -22.06 -13.62 -19.44
CA SER A 63 -21.24 -14.47 -18.58
C SER A 63 -19.80 -13.99 -18.31
N PHE A 64 -19.49 -12.71 -18.55
CA PHE A 64 -18.17 -12.13 -18.26
C PHE A 64 -17.01 -12.87 -18.95
N CYS A 65 -17.19 -13.20 -20.24
CA CYS A 65 -16.23 -13.96 -21.05
C CYS A 65 -14.86 -13.28 -21.16
N ILE A 66 -14.78 -11.95 -21.25
CA ILE A 66 -13.49 -11.22 -21.30
C ILE A 66 -12.74 -11.43 -19.98
N GLY A 67 -13.46 -11.37 -18.86
CA GLY A 67 -12.94 -11.67 -17.52
C GLY A 67 -12.48 -13.12 -17.34
N GLN A 68 -13.02 -14.06 -18.10
CA GLN A 68 -12.61 -15.47 -18.03
C GLN A 68 -11.49 -15.84 -19.01
N SER A 69 -11.27 -15.01 -20.04
CA SER A 69 -10.36 -15.35 -21.13
C SER A 69 -8.90 -15.07 -20.80
N THR A 70 -8.00 -15.97 -21.21
CA THR A 70 -6.54 -15.79 -21.19
C THR A 70 -5.97 -15.50 -22.59
N VAL A 71 -6.80 -15.69 -23.62
CA VAL A 71 -6.48 -15.47 -25.04
C VAL A 71 -7.67 -14.72 -25.66
N LEU A 72 -7.39 -13.74 -26.51
CA LEU A 72 -8.40 -13.12 -27.37
C LEU A 72 -8.17 -13.60 -28.80
N CYS A 73 -9.24 -13.89 -29.54
CA CYS A 73 -9.16 -14.19 -30.97
C CYS A 73 -9.67 -12.97 -31.74
N LEU A 74 -8.83 -12.42 -32.62
CA LEU A 74 -9.18 -11.32 -33.51
C LEU A 74 -9.28 -11.88 -34.93
N GLU A 75 -10.50 -11.95 -35.44
CA GLU A 75 -10.76 -12.31 -36.83
C GLU A 75 -10.73 -11.05 -37.70
N LEU A 76 -9.93 -11.09 -38.76
CA LEU A 76 -9.69 -9.95 -39.64
C LEU A 76 -10.14 -10.30 -41.07
N PRO A 77 -10.92 -9.43 -41.73
CA PRO A 77 -11.29 -9.63 -43.12
C PRO A 77 -10.05 -9.63 -44.01
N TYR A 78 -10.00 -10.54 -44.98
CA TYR A 78 -8.86 -10.73 -45.89
C TYR A 78 -8.48 -9.47 -46.68
N SER A 79 -9.44 -8.56 -46.89
CA SER A 79 -9.24 -7.28 -47.59
C SER A 79 -8.55 -6.20 -46.74
N SER A 80 -8.31 -6.45 -45.45
CA SER A 80 -7.72 -5.46 -44.54
C SER A 80 -6.21 -5.41 -44.71
N LYS A 81 -5.66 -4.26 -45.12
CA LYS A 81 -4.21 -4.02 -45.05
C LYS A 81 -3.77 -3.90 -43.60
N LEU A 82 -3.19 -4.97 -43.06
CA LEU A 82 -2.64 -4.95 -41.71
C LEU A 82 -1.32 -4.17 -41.69
N PRO A 83 -1.10 -3.29 -40.70
CA PRO A 83 0.24 -2.75 -40.46
C PRO A 83 1.19 -3.91 -40.16
N ASN A 84 2.49 -3.79 -40.47
CA ASN A 84 3.46 -4.86 -40.24
C ASN A 84 3.51 -5.28 -38.76
N ILE A 85 2.71 -6.29 -38.40
CA ILE A 85 2.48 -6.75 -37.03
C ILE A 85 3.78 -7.33 -36.47
N CYS A 86 4.57 -7.98 -37.33
CA CYS A 86 5.86 -8.60 -37.01
C CYS A 86 6.88 -7.61 -36.44
N GLN A 87 6.82 -6.33 -36.83
CA GLN A 87 7.70 -5.28 -36.26
C GLN A 87 7.23 -4.78 -34.89
N LYS A 88 5.96 -4.97 -34.53
CA LYS A 88 5.36 -4.42 -33.30
C LYS A 88 5.34 -5.42 -32.14
N PHE A 89 5.35 -6.72 -32.42
CA PHE A 89 5.35 -7.77 -31.40
C PHE A 89 6.75 -8.40 -31.29
N HIS A 90 7.37 -8.28 -30.11
CA HIS A 90 8.71 -8.84 -29.84
C HIS A 90 8.76 -10.37 -29.96
N TYR A 91 7.64 -11.05 -29.69
CA TYR A 91 7.50 -12.49 -29.78
C TYR A 91 6.17 -12.81 -30.45
N PHE A 92 6.24 -13.44 -31.62
CA PHE A 92 5.08 -14.02 -32.29
C PHE A 92 5.48 -15.37 -32.89
N LYS A 93 4.50 -16.28 -33.01
CA LYS A 93 4.64 -17.54 -33.72
C LYS A 93 3.55 -17.58 -34.77
N GLU A 94 3.94 -17.70 -36.02
CA GLU A 94 3.01 -17.98 -37.11
C GLU A 94 2.68 -19.47 -37.10
N VAL A 95 1.40 -19.78 -37.19
CA VAL A 95 0.90 -21.15 -37.27
C VAL A 95 0.00 -21.19 -38.49
N GLU A 96 0.51 -21.79 -39.57
CA GLU A 96 -0.31 -22.11 -40.73
C GLU A 96 -1.13 -23.37 -40.42
N GLY A 97 -2.46 -23.22 -40.39
CA GLY A 97 -3.36 -24.33 -40.10
C GLY A 97 -4.79 -23.86 -39.84
N GLN A 98 -5.72 -24.81 -39.90
CA GLN A 98 -7.12 -24.55 -39.58
C GLN A 98 -7.31 -24.57 -38.06
N ILE A 99 -7.83 -23.48 -37.52
CA ILE A 99 -8.19 -23.39 -36.09
C ILE A 99 -9.66 -23.77 -35.98
N SER A 100 -9.96 -24.90 -35.34
CA SER A 100 -11.33 -25.27 -34.99
C SER A 100 -11.75 -24.58 -33.70
N LEU A 101 -12.86 -23.83 -33.75
CA LEU A 101 -13.49 -23.27 -32.56
C LEU A 101 -14.40 -24.32 -31.93
N GLU A 102 -14.13 -24.65 -30.66
CA GLU A 102 -15.02 -25.49 -29.86
C GLU A 102 -15.84 -24.61 -28.91
N THR A 103 -17.16 -24.82 -28.92
CA THR A 103 -18.06 -24.08 -28.02
C THR A 103 -17.95 -24.65 -26.61
N GLY A 104 -17.52 -23.82 -25.67
CA GLY A 104 -17.43 -24.15 -24.24
C GLY A 104 -18.46 -23.41 -23.38
N SER A 105 -18.70 -23.90 -22.17
CA SER A 105 -19.45 -23.19 -21.14
C SER A 105 -18.54 -22.38 -20.22
N THR A 106 -19.13 -21.44 -19.48
CA THR A 106 -18.41 -20.71 -18.42
C THR A 106 -17.90 -21.68 -17.36
N PHE A 107 -16.61 -21.60 -17.04
CA PHE A 107 -16.00 -22.41 -15.98
C PHE A 107 -16.00 -21.70 -14.63
N SER A 108 -16.25 -20.37 -14.61
CA SER A 108 -16.35 -19.62 -13.36
C SER A 108 -17.64 -19.98 -12.62
N ARG A 109 -17.52 -20.21 -11.32
CA ARG A 109 -18.65 -20.46 -10.41
C ARG A 109 -19.24 -19.20 -9.82
N ASN A 110 -18.50 -18.09 -9.90
CA ASN A 110 -18.95 -16.81 -9.41
C ASN A 110 -19.04 -15.85 -10.59
N MET A 111 -20.26 -15.39 -10.88
CA MET A 111 -20.51 -14.47 -11.98
C MET A 111 -20.12 -13.04 -11.63
N LEU A 112 -20.11 -12.67 -10.34
CA LEU A 112 -19.62 -11.36 -9.91
C LEU A 112 -18.10 -11.28 -9.93
N LEU A 113 -17.42 -12.39 -9.60
CA LEU A 113 -15.96 -12.46 -9.46
C LEU A 113 -15.41 -13.57 -10.37
N VAL A 114 -15.08 -13.21 -11.61
CA VAL A 114 -14.52 -14.13 -12.59
C VAL A 114 -13.00 -13.91 -12.78
N PRO A 115 -12.21 -14.95 -13.09
CA PRO A 115 -12.57 -16.36 -12.96
C PRO A 115 -12.38 -16.85 -11.51
N ILE A 116 -13.40 -17.52 -10.95
CA ILE A 116 -13.25 -18.35 -9.75
C ILE A 116 -13.70 -19.77 -10.07
N VAL A 117 -12.78 -20.73 -9.99
CA VAL A 117 -13.04 -22.16 -10.19
C VAL A 117 -13.35 -22.85 -8.85
N GLY A 118 -14.06 -23.96 -8.92
CA GLY A 118 -14.33 -24.81 -7.76
C GLY A 118 -14.62 -26.26 -8.11
N PRO A 119 -14.48 -27.17 -7.13
CA PRO A 119 -14.65 -28.61 -7.31
C PRO A 119 -16.11 -29.00 -7.57
N PRO A 120 -16.41 -30.00 -8.44
CA PRO A 120 -17.79 -30.45 -8.72
C PRO A 120 -18.57 -30.78 -7.45
N GLN A 121 -19.90 -30.77 -7.54
CA GLN A 121 -20.77 -31.01 -6.39
C GLN A 121 -20.40 -32.34 -5.70
N GLY A 122 -20.27 -32.30 -4.37
CA GLY A 122 -19.86 -33.46 -3.55
C GLY A 122 -18.35 -33.59 -3.27
N ILE A 123 -17.52 -32.71 -3.84
CA ILE A 123 -16.10 -32.61 -3.46
C ILE A 123 -15.88 -31.28 -2.73
N GLU A 124 -15.44 -31.34 -1.49
CA GLU A 124 -15.06 -30.17 -0.70
C GLU A 124 -13.53 -30.10 -0.61
N LEU A 125 -12.97 -28.91 -0.82
CA LEU A 125 -11.53 -28.72 -0.72
C LEU A 125 -11.20 -27.69 0.36
N PRO A 126 -10.11 -27.90 1.13
CA PRO A 126 -9.61 -26.90 2.04
C PRO A 126 -9.37 -25.56 1.34
N TYR A 127 -9.72 -24.47 2.03
CA TYR A 127 -9.54 -23.10 1.58
C TYR A 127 -8.14 -22.81 1.01
N ASN A 128 -7.06 -23.27 1.66
CA ASN A 128 -5.68 -23.01 1.22
C ASN A 128 -5.38 -23.63 -0.15
N ILE A 129 -5.84 -24.86 -0.38
CA ILE A 129 -5.63 -25.57 -1.65
C ILE A 129 -6.45 -24.91 -2.75
N LEU A 130 -7.73 -24.66 -2.50
CA LEU A 130 -8.61 -24.04 -3.49
C LEU A 130 -8.18 -22.61 -3.84
N PHE A 131 -7.66 -21.85 -2.87
CA PHE A 131 -7.07 -20.54 -3.10
C PHE A 131 -5.90 -20.63 -4.09
N LYS A 132 -4.96 -21.56 -3.88
CA LYS A 132 -3.80 -21.74 -4.78
C LYS A 132 -4.21 -22.25 -6.17
N VAL A 133 -5.19 -23.15 -6.27
CA VAL A 133 -5.74 -23.59 -7.57
C VAL A 133 -6.30 -22.38 -8.35
N ASN A 134 -7.06 -21.51 -7.68
CA ASN A 134 -7.57 -20.29 -8.29
C ASN A 134 -6.44 -19.33 -8.71
N THR A 135 -5.40 -19.15 -7.87
CA THR A 135 -4.19 -18.39 -8.22
C THR A 135 -3.57 -18.91 -9.52
N LEU A 136 -3.41 -20.23 -9.66
CA LEU A 136 -2.83 -20.86 -10.85
C LEU A 136 -3.67 -20.64 -12.12
N VAL A 137 -5.00 -20.72 -12.00
CA VAL A 137 -5.90 -20.42 -13.14
C VAL A 137 -5.82 -18.95 -13.54
N GLN A 138 -5.91 -18.04 -12.56
CA GLN A 138 -5.93 -16.60 -12.80
C GLN A 138 -4.60 -16.05 -13.33
N THR A 139 -3.49 -16.74 -13.06
CA THR A 139 -2.16 -16.43 -13.62
C THR A 139 -1.84 -17.18 -14.90
N GLY A 140 -2.78 -18.00 -15.42
CA GLY A 140 -2.60 -18.75 -16.66
C GLY A 140 -1.62 -19.91 -16.57
N CYS A 141 -1.30 -20.38 -15.36
CA CYS A 141 -0.50 -21.59 -15.13
C CYS A 141 -1.33 -22.87 -15.32
N LEU A 142 -2.64 -22.80 -15.09
CA LEU A 142 -3.60 -23.89 -15.31
C LEU A 142 -4.70 -23.46 -16.28
N ALA A 143 -5.02 -24.36 -17.22
CA ALA A 143 -6.17 -24.18 -18.11
C ALA A 143 -7.46 -24.57 -17.39
N ALA A 144 -8.30 -23.59 -17.03
CA ALA A 144 -9.51 -23.82 -16.25
C ALA A 144 -10.48 -24.89 -16.81
N PRO A 145 -10.70 -25.01 -18.13
CA PRO A 145 -11.56 -26.05 -18.71
C PRO A 145 -11.08 -27.49 -18.44
N THR A 146 -9.79 -27.67 -18.11
CA THR A 146 -9.19 -28.99 -17.85
C THR A 146 -9.39 -29.47 -16.41
N LEU A 147 -9.97 -28.66 -15.53
CA LEU A 147 -10.13 -28.94 -14.11
C LEU A 147 -11.43 -29.73 -13.84
N GLY A 148 -11.39 -31.03 -14.15
CA GLY A 148 -12.48 -31.98 -13.88
C GLY A 148 -12.45 -32.61 -12.47
N ALA A 149 -13.37 -33.54 -12.21
CA ALA A 149 -13.46 -34.25 -10.92
C ALA A 149 -12.16 -34.94 -10.53
N ASP A 150 -11.45 -35.55 -11.48
CA ASP A 150 -10.20 -36.28 -11.22
C ASP A 150 -9.07 -35.35 -10.77
N PHE A 151 -8.99 -34.14 -11.35
CA PHE A 151 -8.05 -33.12 -10.87
C PHE A 151 -8.33 -32.77 -9.41
N TYR A 152 -9.60 -32.47 -9.08
CA TYR A 152 -9.96 -32.09 -7.72
C TYR A 152 -9.78 -33.22 -6.70
N ARG A 153 -9.94 -34.49 -7.12
CA ARG A 153 -9.57 -35.66 -6.31
C ARG A 153 -8.07 -35.70 -6.05
N LEU A 154 -7.23 -35.45 -7.05
CA LEU A 154 -5.76 -35.46 -6.90
C LEU A 154 -5.20 -34.34 -6.02
N VAL A 155 -5.94 -33.24 -5.86
CA VAL A 155 -5.59 -32.16 -4.92
C VAL A 155 -6.39 -32.23 -3.62
N HIS A 156 -7.11 -33.33 -3.37
CA HIS A 156 -7.84 -33.56 -2.14
C HIS A 156 -6.91 -34.16 -1.06
N PRO A 157 -6.93 -33.68 0.21
CA PRO A 157 -6.07 -34.19 1.28
C PRO A 157 -6.19 -35.69 1.58
N ASN A 158 -7.32 -36.31 1.23
CA ASN A 158 -7.52 -37.77 1.37
C ASN A 158 -6.75 -38.58 0.31
N SER A 159 -6.36 -37.97 -0.81
CA SER A 159 -5.68 -38.67 -1.90
C SER A 159 -4.16 -38.64 -1.74
N GLU A 160 -3.62 -37.52 -1.26
CA GLU A 160 -2.18 -37.30 -1.08
C GLU A 160 -1.91 -36.46 0.18
N PRO A 161 -0.73 -36.60 0.81
CA PRO A 161 -0.32 -35.71 1.88
C PRO A 161 -0.35 -34.24 1.45
N VAL A 162 -0.90 -33.36 2.29
CA VAL A 162 -1.05 -31.92 1.99
C VAL A 162 0.28 -31.28 1.55
N ALA A 163 1.41 -31.66 2.15
CA ALA A 163 2.72 -31.16 1.76
C ALA A 163 3.11 -31.50 0.32
N TYR A 164 2.67 -32.64 -0.22
CA TYR A 164 2.89 -33.02 -1.61
C TYR A 164 2.02 -32.20 -2.54
N ILE A 165 0.75 -32.00 -2.17
CA ILE A 165 -0.20 -31.16 -2.91
C ILE A 165 0.34 -29.73 -2.99
N GLU A 166 0.68 -29.11 -1.87
CA GLU A 166 1.21 -27.74 -1.82
C GLU A 166 2.50 -27.60 -2.64
N ARG A 167 3.44 -28.55 -2.53
CA ARG A 167 4.66 -28.55 -3.35
C ARG A 167 4.37 -28.68 -4.84
N ALA A 168 3.44 -29.55 -5.24
CA ALA A 168 3.06 -29.73 -6.63
C ALA A 168 2.42 -28.46 -7.21
N LEU A 169 1.50 -27.84 -6.47
CA LEU A 169 0.88 -26.58 -6.86
C LEU A 169 1.90 -25.42 -6.93
N GLU A 170 2.89 -25.40 -6.04
CA GLU A 170 3.98 -24.42 -6.10
C GLU A 170 4.88 -24.64 -7.33
N LYS A 171 5.19 -25.90 -7.66
CA LYS A 171 5.92 -26.21 -8.90
C LYS A 171 5.15 -25.79 -10.15
N LEU A 172 3.83 -25.99 -10.19
CA LEU A 172 2.98 -25.53 -11.29
C LEU A 172 3.07 -24.00 -11.48
N TYR A 173 3.16 -23.24 -10.39
CA TYR A 173 3.26 -21.78 -10.44
C TYR A 173 4.56 -21.30 -11.10
N HIS A 174 5.64 -22.09 -11.01
CA HIS A 174 6.94 -21.77 -11.58
C HIS A 174 7.18 -22.36 -12.98
N LEU A 175 6.17 -23.01 -13.58
CA LEU A 175 6.26 -23.44 -14.97
C LEU A 175 6.32 -22.24 -15.90
N LYS A 176 7.10 -22.36 -16.98
CA LYS A 176 7.17 -21.32 -18.02
C LYS A 176 5.89 -21.25 -18.85
N ASP A 177 5.24 -22.40 -19.03
CA ASP A 177 4.06 -22.58 -19.88
C ASP A 177 2.85 -23.06 -19.08
N CYS A 178 1.66 -22.80 -19.63
CA CYS A 178 0.41 -23.29 -19.06
C CYS A 178 0.37 -24.82 -19.08
N CYS A 179 -0.04 -25.43 -17.98
CA CYS A 179 -0.26 -26.87 -17.92
C CYS A 179 -1.67 -27.21 -18.45
N TYR A 180 -1.72 -27.84 -19.63
CA TYR A 180 -2.95 -28.29 -20.29
C TYR A 180 -3.35 -29.73 -19.93
N GLU A 181 -2.45 -30.53 -19.35
CA GLU A 181 -2.74 -31.90 -18.87
C GLU A 181 -2.46 -32.04 -17.36
N PRO A 182 -3.16 -31.28 -16.47
CA PRO A 182 -2.78 -31.19 -15.06
C PRO A 182 -2.91 -32.51 -14.30
N VAL A 183 -3.86 -33.37 -14.66
CA VAL A 183 -4.04 -34.69 -14.02
C VAL A 183 -2.83 -35.59 -14.26
N LYS A 184 -2.38 -35.69 -15.50
CA LYS A 184 -1.20 -36.48 -15.89
C LYS A 184 0.06 -35.94 -15.20
N TRP A 185 0.24 -34.62 -15.25
CA TRP A 185 1.37 -33.94 -14.64
C TRP A 185 1.44 -34.18 -13.12
N LEU A 186 0.32 -34.06 -12.41
CA LEU A 186 0.26 -34.31 -10.96
C LEU A 186 0.62 -35.75 -10.61
N ASN A 187 0.10 -36.73 -11.35
CA ASN A 187 0.42 -38.15 -11.12
C ASN A 187 1.91 -38.44 -11.30
N GLU A 188 2.54 -37.87 -12.33
CA GLU A 188 3.98 -38.01 -12.56
C GLU A 188 4.81 -37.40 -11.43
N GLU A 189 4.42 -36.22 -10.93
CA GLU A 189 5.11 -35.56 -9.82
C GLU A 189 4.93 -36.30 -8.49
N TYR A 190 3.72 -36.77 -8.18
CA TYR A 190 3.47 -37.57 -6.98
C TYR A 190 4.22 -38.90 -7.01
N ALA A 191 4.34 -39.55 -8.18
CA ALA A 191 5.18 -40.73 -8.34
C ALA A 191 6.66 -40.45 -8.02
N LYS A 192 7.19 -39.28 -8.42
CA LYS A 192 8.55 -38.84 -8.05
C LYS A 192 8.68 -38.61 -6.54
N TYR A 193 7.70 -37.97 -5.91
CA TYR A 193 7.75 -37.68 -4.46
C TYR A 193 7.76 -38.95 -3.61
N ARG A 194 6.90 -39.92 -3.95
CA ARG A 194 6.83 -41.23 -3.27
C ARG A 194 8.16 -41.99 -3.36
N LYS A 195 8.87 -41.90 -4.49
CA LYS A 195 10.20 -42.51 -4.67
C LYS A 195 11.30 -41.81 -3.88
N SER A 196 11.21 -40.48 -3.71
CA SER A 196 12.29 -39.67 -3.14
C SER A 196 12.41 -39.74 -1.60
N LYS A 197 11.41 -40.23 -0.86
CA LYS A 197 11.35 -40.30 0.64
C LYS A 197 11.82 -39.03 1.39
N GLN A 198 11.95 -37.87 0.74
CA GLN A 198 12.39 -36.65 1.38
C GLN A 198 11.25 -36.10 2.24
N PHE A 199 11.45 -36.13 3.56
CA PHE A 199 10.65 -35.36 4.50
C PHE A 199 10.87 -33.87 4.22
N LEU A 200 9.87 -33.25 3.60
CA LEU A 200 9.84 -31.82 3.41
C LEU A 200 9.49 -31.18 4.75
N ARG A 201 10.49 -30.60 5.42
CA ARG A 201 10.20 -29.62 6.46
C ARG A 201 9.60 -28.40 5.77
N PRO A 202 8.44 -27.90 6.22
CA PRO A 202 8.01 -26.55 5.86
C PRO A 202 9.19 -25.61 6.15
N PRO A 203 9.46 -24.60 5.29
CA PRO A 203 10.44 -23.58 5.62
C PRO A 203 10.11 -23.08 7.03
N ALA A 204 11.09 -23.12 7.94
CA ALA A 204 10.92 -22.55 9.26
C ALA A 204 10.77 -21.04 9.08
N ILE A 205 9.53 -20.58 8.91
CA ILE A 205 9.22 -19.16 8.85
C ILE A 205 9.57 -18.61 10.23
N SER A 206 10.71 -17.92 10.31
CA SER A 206 11.08 -17.12 11.47
C SER A 206 9.98 -16.08 11.68
N LYS A 207 9.04 -16.38 12.57
CA LYS A 207 8.01 -15.43 13.00
C LYS A 207 8.69 -14.34 13.80
N LYS A 208 9.18 -13.29 13.13
CA LYS A 208 9.45 -12.01 13.80
C LYS A 208 8.11 -11.52 14.38
N ASP A 209 8.07 -11.21 15.68
CA ASP A 209 6.85 -10.90 16.47
C ASP A 209 5.86 -9.86 15.88
N ASN A 210 6.25 -9.10 14.85
CA ASN A 210 5.43 -8.05 14.24
C ASN A 210 5.06 -8.30 12.76
N LEU A 211 5.41 -9.46 12.19
CA LEU A 211 5.12 -9.78 10.80
C LEU A 211 4.05 -10.88 10.72
N VAL A 212 3.11 -10.73 9.80
CA VAL A 212 2.05 -11.70 9.53
C VAL A 212 1.92 -11.93 8.04
N TYR A 213 1.60 -13.16 7.65
CA TYR A 213 1.35 -13.55 6.27
C TYR A 213 -0.15 -13.44 6.01
N ILE A 214 -0.55 -12.63 5.04
CA ILE A 214 -1.95 -12.38 4.72
C ILE A 214 -2.17 -12.58 3.23
N ARG A 215 -3.17 -13.39 2.88
CA ARG A 215 -3.62 -13.54 1.49
C ARG A 215 -4.29 -12.26 1.00
N ARG A 216 -4.08 -11.96 -0.27
CA ARG A 216 -4.66 -10.78 -0.91
C ARG A 216 -5.52 -11.17 -2.10
N VAL A 217 -6.64 -10.47 -2.27
CA VAL A 217 -7.50 -10.59 -3.46
C VAL A 217 -7.51 -9.23 -4.18
N GLN A 218 -7.08 -9.20 -5.42
CA GLN A 218 -7.15 -8.01 -6.28
C GLN A 218 -8.36 -8.12 -7.20
N ILE A 219 -9.20 -7.10 -7.20
CA ILE A 219 -10.38 -7.03 -8.05
C ILE A 219 -10.14 -5.94 -9.08
N THR A 220 -10.21 -6.30 -10.35
CA THR A 220 -10.20 -5.36 -11.47
C THR A 220 -11.63 -5.14 -11.99
N PRO A 221 -11.86 -4.16 -12.89
CA PRO A 221 -13.15 -3.99 -13.55
C PRO A 221 -13.67 -5.26 -14.22
N SER A 222 -12.78 -6.11 -14.75
CA SER A 222 -13.18 -7.31 -15.49
C SER A 222 -12.84 -8.63 -14.78
N LYS A 223 -11.86 -8.65 -13.87
CA LYS A 223 -11.28 -9.88 -13.31
C LYS A 223 -11.14 -9.86 -11.78
N VAL A 224 -10.80 -11.03 -11.22
CA VAL A 224 -10.28 -11.19 -9.86
C VAL A 224 -8.99 -12.01 -9.88
N TYR A 225 -8.06 -11.65 -9.00
CA TYR A 225 -6.77 -12.30 -8.82
C TYR A 225 -6.54 -12.63 -7.34
N PHE A 226 -6.20 -13.87 -7.07
CA PHE A 226 -5.80 -14.38 -5.77
C PHE A 226 -4.29 -14.34 -5.71
N ILE A 227 -3.77 -13.64 -4.72
CA ILE A 227 -2.35 -13.41 -4.53
C ILE A 227 -1.92 -14.16 -3.28
N ASP A 228 -0.84 -14.92 -3.44
CA ASP A 228 -0.25 -15.70 -2.36
C ASP A 228 0.08 -14.82 -1.14
N PRO A 229 0.18 -15.42 0.07
CA PRO A 229 0.33 -14.66 1.31
C PRO A 229 1.51 -13.67 1.28
N GLU A 230 1.21 -12.38 1.38
CA GLU A 230 2.22 -11.32 1.49
C GLU A 230 2.61 -11.12 2.96
N VAL A 231 3.91 -10.89 3.21
CA VAL A 231 4.39 -10.47 4.53
C VAL A 231 4.02 -9.02 4.76
N ILE A 232 3.23 -8.77 5.81
CA ILE A 232 2.87 -7.42 6.23
C ILE A 232 3.22 -7.17 7.69
N VAL A 233 3.42 -5.89 8.03
CA VAL A 233 3.49 -5.46 9.43
C VAL A 233 2.11 -5.62 10.06
N SER A 234 2.06 -6.35 11.16
CA SER A 234 0.85 -6.64 11.91
C SER A 234 0.19 -5.37 12.47
N ASN A 235 -1.09 -5.49 12.80
CA ASN A 235 -1.88 -4.44 13.44
C ASN A 235 -2.60 -5.02 14.66
N ARG A 236 -3.29 -4.15 15.41
CA ARG A 236 -3.93 -4.51 16.68
C ARG A 236 -4.94 -5.65 16.51
N VAL A 237 -5.74 -5.63 15.45
CA VAL A 237 -6.77 -6.65 15.19
C VAL A 237 -6.11 -7.99 14.88
N LEU A 238 -5.15 -8.02 13.95
CA LEU A 238 -4.48 -9.26 13.55
C LEU A 238 -3.70 -9.91 14.69
N ARG A 239 -3.10 -9.11 15.60
CA ARG A 239 -2.44 -9.63 16.81
C ARG A 239 -3.42 -10.30 17.76
N ASN A 240 -4.56 -9.66 18.00
CA ASN A 240 -5.58 -10.19 18.91
C ASN A 240 -6.19 -11.49 18.37
N TYR A 241 -6.48 -11.53 17.07
CA TYR A 241 -7.13 -12.66 16.41
C TYR A 241 -6.15 -13.56 15.63
N HIS A 242 -4.89 -13.65 16.08
CA HIS A 242 -3.83 -14.39 15.37
C HIS A 242 -4.14 -15.90 15.19
N LYS A 243 -4.96 -16.50 16.07
CA LYS A 243 -5.36 -17.91 15.97
C LYS A 243 -6.26 -18.20 14.77
N VAL A 244 -6.96 -17.19 14.27
CA VAL A 244 -7.87 -17.27 13.12
C VAL A 244 -7.37 -16.39 11.97
N ILE A 245 -6.04 -16.27 11.84
CA ILE A 245 -5.42 -15.37 10.84
C ILE A 245 -5.81 -15.72 9.40
N ASP A 246 -6.02 -17.01 9.11
CA ASP A 246 -6.47 -17.51 7.82
C ASP A 246 -7.92 -17.14 7.46
N ASN A 247 -8.64 -16.49 8.38
CA ASN A 247 -9.97 -15.95 8.13
C ASN A 247 -9.92 -14.46 7.78
N PHE A 248 -8.74 -13.83 7.75
CA PHE A 248 -8.55 -12.48 7.25
C PHE A 248 -8.01 -12.51 5.82
N ILE A 249 -8.58 -11.68 4.96
CA ILE A 249 -8.00 -11.36 3.65
C ILE A 249 -7.91 -9.84 3.47
N ARG A 250 -6.91 -9.41 2.71
CA ARG A 250 -6.85 -8.03 2.22
C ARG A 250 -7.41 -7.98 0.80
N ILE A 251 -8.39 -7.14 0.56
CA ILE A 251 -8.87 -6.87 -0.79
C ILE A 251 -8.27 -5.57 -1.33
N SER A 252 -8.10 -5.45 -2.63
CA SER A 252 -7.77 -4.19 -3.28
C SER A 252 -8.43 -4.05 -4.64
N PHE A 253 -9.00 -2.88 -4.91
CA PHE A 253 -9.57 -2.52 -6.20
C PHE A 253 -8.53 -1.78 -7.04
N VAL A 254 -8.08 -2.42 -8.11
CA VAL A 254 -7.07 -1.91 -9.05
C VAL A 254 -7.65 -1.90 -10.46
N ASP A 255 -7.11 -1.09 -11.35
CA ASP A 255 -7.46 -1.17 -12.77
C ASP A 255 -6.64 -2.30 -13.43
N GLU A 256 -6.92 -2.63 -14.69
CA GLU A 256 -6.41 -3.86 -15.33
C GLU A 256 -4.88 -3.96 -15.38
N GLY A 257 -4.17 -2.83 -15.42
CA GLY A 257 -2.70 -2.80 -15.37
C GLY A 257 -2.11 -2.86 -13.95
N GLY A 258 -2.95 -3.02 -12.93
CA GLY A 258 -2.56 -3.02 -11.52
C GLY A 258 -2.44 -1.63 -10.90
N GLU A 259 -2.66 -0.55 -11.67
CA GLU A 259 -2.75 0.81 -11.16
C GLU A 259 -4.00 1.06 -10.30
N LYS A 260 -4.02 2.20 -9.58
CA LYS A 260 -5.19 2.60 -8.80
C LYS A 260 -6.33 3.02 -9.72
N VAL A 261 -7.51 2.45 -9.48
CA VAL A 261 -8.77 3.00 -10.00
C VAL A 261 -8.93 4.43 -9.50
N ARG A 262 -9.16 5.37 -10.41
CA ARG A 262 -9.25 6.81 -10.14
C ARG A 262 -10.69 7.20 -9.85
N SER A 263 -10.87 8.33 -9.17
CA SER A 263 -12.21 8.88 -8.91
C SER A 263 -13.00 9.11 -10.19
N THR A 264 -12.34 9.50 -11.29
CA THR A 264 -12.96 9.72 -12.60
C THR A 264 -13.47 8.44 -13.24
N ASP A 265 -12.91 7.28 -12.89
CA ASP A 265 -13.35 5.98 -13.39
C ASP A 265 -14.61 5.48 -12.66
N LEU A 266 -14.89 6.04 -11.49
CA LEU A 266 -16.06 5.72 -10.66
C LEU A 266 -17.23 6.69 -10.89
N SER A 267 -16.90 7.97 -11.10
CA SER A 267 -17.84 9.07 -11.32
C SER A 267 -17.25 10.07 -12.34
N PRO A 268 -17.70 10.04 -13.60
CA PRO A 268 -17.22 10.94 -14.64
C PRO A 268 -17.62 12.40 -14.37
N ARG A 269 -16.77 13.36 -14.76
CA ARG A 269 -16.91 14.79 -14.38
C ARG A 269 -18.11 15.51 -15.01
N ARG A 270 -18.75 14.98 -16.06
CA ARG A 270 -19.78 15.67 -16.88
C ARG A 270 -21.11 14.91 -16.99
N SER A 271 -21.45 14.08 -16.01
CA SER A 271 -22.76 13.42 -15.97
C SER A 271 -23.87 14.42 -15.55
N SER A 272 -24.94 14.49 -16.34
CA SER A 272 -26.10 15.38 -16.19
C SER A 272 -26.81 15.27 -14.82
N ALA A 273 -27.75 16.19 -14.58
CA ALA A 273 -28.40 16.52 -13.30
C ALA A 273 -29.05 15.38 -12.48
N ASN A 274 -29.06 14.13 -12.94
CA ASN A 274 -29.60 12.99 -12.18
C ASN A 274 -28.47 12.18 -11.50
N GLU A 275 -28.47 12.15 -10.17
CA GLU A 275 -27.42 11.54 -9.33
C GLU A 275 -27.19 10.04 -9.58
N GLU A 276 -28.23 9.25 -9.88
CA GLU A 276 -28.11 7.80 -10.14
C GLU A 276 -27.42 7.46 -11.48
N LYS A 277 -27.43 8.38 -12.45
CA LYS A 277 -26.73 8.21 -13.74
C LYS A 277 -25.26 8.63 -13.68
N LYS A 278 -24.76 9.10 -12.52
CA LYS A 278 -23.35 9.52 -12.35
C LYS A 278 -22.39 8.35 -12.11
N LEU A 279 -22.87 7.21 -11.63
CA LEU A 279 -22.03 6.10 -11.18
C LEU A 279 -21.75 5.08 -12.31
N THR A 280 -20.48 4.71 -12.49
CA THR A 280 -20.07 3.75 -13.53
C THR A 280 -20.39 2.30 -13.14
N ALA A 281 -20.35 1.38 -14.10
CA ALA A 281 -20.43 -0.06 -13.83
C ALA A 281 -19.31 -0.53 -12.86
N ILE A 282 -18.14 0.12 -12.90
CA ILE A 282 -17.03 -0.15 -11.97
C ILE A 282 -17.43 0.18 -10.54
N TYR A 283 -18.05 1.34 -10.29
CA TYR A 283 -18.55 1.69 -8.97
C TYR A 283 -19.56 0.65 -8.45
N ARG A 284 -20.52 0.26 -9.29
CA ARG A 284 -21.54 -0.75 -8.93
C ARG A 284 -20.89 -2.09 -8.60
N ARG A 285 -19.92 -2.54 -9.40
CA ARG A 285 -19.13 -3.76 -9.15
C ARG A 285 -18.44 -3.70 -7.78
N ILE A 286 -17.77 -2.60 -7.45
CA ILE A 286 -17.11 -2.41 -6.15
C ILE A 286 -18.13 -2.53 -5.01
N LEU A 287 -19.26 -1.83 -5.12
CA LEU A 287 -20.31 -1.85 -4.10
C LEU A 287 -20.90 -3.26 -3.92
N LEU A 288 -21.15 -3.99 -5.00
CA LEU A 288 -21.64 -5.37 -4.96
C LEU A 288 -20.63 -6.29 -4.27
N VAL A 289 -19.34 -6.19 -4.58
CA VAL A 289 -18.31 -7.01 -3.92
C VAL A 289 -18.22 -6.71 -2.42
N LEU A 290 -18.27 -5.43 -2.04
CA LEU A 290 -18.25 -5.02 -0.64
C LEU A 290 -19.51 -5.45 0.13
N GLY A 291 -20.68 -5.43 -0.53
CA GLY A 291 -21.96 -5.80 0.06
C GLY A 291 -22.21 -7.31 0.14
N SER A 292 -21.92 -8.06 -0.93
CA SER A 292 -22.17 -9.50 -1.01
C SER A 292 -21.08 -10.35 -0.37
N GLY A 293 -19.86 -9.83 -0.25
CA GLY A 293 -18.70 -10.58 0.21
C GLY A 293 -18.04 -11.41 -0.89
N ILE A 294 -17.04 -12.20 -0.50
CA ILE A 294 -16.29 -13.10 -1.38
C ILE A 294 -16.34 -14.52 -0.82
N VAL A 295 -16.84 -15.48 -1.59
CA VAL A 295 -16.86 -16.90 -1.21
C VAL A 295 -15.69 -17.62 -1.85
N ILE A 296 -14.89 -18.31 -1.05
CA ILE A 296 -13.76 -19.14 -1.48
C ILE A 296 -13.81 -20.44 -0.69
N GLY A 297 -14.22 -21.52 -1.35
CA GLY A 297 -14.43 -22.81 -0.70
C GLY A 297 -15.49 -22.73 0.39
N ASP A 298 -15.13 -23.16 1.58
CA ASP A 298 -15.96 -23.15 2.79
C ASP A 298 -16.05 -21.77 3.47
N LYS A 299 -15.28 -20.77 3.02
CA LYS A 299 -15.21 -19.46 3.66
C LYS A 299 -15.95 -18.38 2.87
N LYS A 300 -16.83 -17.64 3.56
CA LYS A 300 -17.42 -16.39 3.08
C LYS A 300 -16.79 -15.20 3.79
N PHE A 301 -16.00 -14.41 3.08
CA PHE A 301 -15.35 -13.21 3.58
C PHE A 301 -16.27 -12.00 3.43
N GLU A 302 -16.54 -11.31 4.53
CA GLU A 302 -17.42 -10.15 4.57
C GLU A 302 -16.65 -8.90 4.97
N PHE A 303 -17.10 -7.72 4.51
CA PHE A 303 -16.43 -6.46 4.77
C PHE A 303 -16.24 -6.22 6.28
N LEU A 304 -14.98 -5.98 6.66
CA LEU A 304 -14.60 -5.72 8.05
C LEU A 304 -14.39 -4.23 8.29
N ALA A 305 -13.30 -3.66 7.76
CA ALA A 305 -12.94 -2.25 7.87
C ALA A 305 -11.73 -1.91 6.97
N PHE A 306 -11.31 -0.64 6.99
CA PHE A 306 -10.07 -0.17 6.37
C PHE A 306 -9.44 0.94 7.23
N SER A 307 -8.12 1.07 7.18
CA SER A 307 -7.39 2.24 7.69
C SER A 307 -7.27 3.34 6.62
N SER A 308 -6.84 4.54 7.01
CA SER A 308 -6.67 5.64 6.06
C SER A 308 -5.62 5.38 4.98
N SER A 309 -4.57 4.60 5.26
CA SER A 309 -3.60 4.20 4.24
C SER A 309 -4.23 3.21 3.27
N GLN A 310 -4.93 2.20 3.78
CA GLN A 310 -5.63 1.22 2.96
C GLN A 310 -6.66 1.86 2.04
N LEU A 311 -7.44 2.82 2.54
CA LEU A 311 -8.40 3.56 1.73
C LEU A 311 -7.72 4.31 0.57
N ARG A 312 -6.59 4.98 0.81
CA ARG A 312 -5.80 5.64 -0.25
C ARG A 312 -5.24 4.66 -1.28
N ASP A 313 -5.05 3.41 -0.89
CA ASP A 313 -4.59 2.32 -1.74
C ASP A 313 -5.74 1.49 -2.33
N ASN A 314 -6.97 2.00 -2.25
CA ASN A 314 -8.20 1.33 -2.71
C ASN A 314 -8.34 -0.08 -2.12
N SER A 315 -8.00 -0.25 -0.84
CA SER A 315 -7.93 -1.55 -0.16
C SER A 315 -8.73 -1.58 1.13
N ALA A 316 -9.13 -2.78 1.53
CA ALA A 316 -9.88 -3.03 2.76
C ALA A 316 -9.61 -4.43 3.31
N TRP A 317 -10.03 -4.65 4.55
CA TRP A 317 -10.05 -5.97 5.19
C TRP A 317 -11.41 -6.62 5.05
N MET A 318 -11.40 -7.92 4.81
CA MET A 318 -12.57 -8.77 4.95
C MET A 318 -12.25 -9.92 5.90
N PHE A 319 -13.30 -10.46 6.53
CA PHE A 319 -13.18 -11.53 7.49
C PHE A 319 -14.23 -12.62 7.25
N ALA A 320 -13.81 -13.88 7.35
CA ALA A 320 -14.68 -15.04 7.28
C ALA A 320 -15.10 -15.50 8.68
N SER A 321 -16.40 -15.49 8.93
CA SER A 321 -16.97 -15.84 10.24
C SER A 321 -16.63 -17.28 10.65
N GLN A 322 -16.37 -17.50 11.94
CA GLN A 322 -16.07 -18.83 12.50
C GLN A 322 -16.39 -18.87 13.99
N ASN A 323 -17.07 -19.92 14.45
CA ASN A 323 -17.35 -20.18 15.88
C ASN A 323 -17.93 -18.97 16.64
N GLY A 324 -18.92 -18.29 16.06
CA GLY A 324 -19.55 -17.10 16.65
C GLY A 324 -18.77 -15.79 16.47
N LEU A 325 -17.52 -15.84 15.99
CA LEU A 325 -16.76 -14.66 15.60
C LEU A 325 -17.19 -14.21 14.20
N SER A 326 -17.56 -12.95 14.06
CA SER A 326 -17.96 -12.29 12.82
C SER A 326 -17.34 -10.92 12.66
N SER A 327 -17.42 -10.34 11.47
CA SER A 327 -16.98 -8.96 11.22
C SER A 327 -17.65 -7.96 12.18
N ALA A 328 -18.91 -8.17 12.56
CA ALA A 328 -19.61 -7.32 13.52
C ALA A 328 -19.02 -7.42 14.94
N THR A 329 -18.79 -8.64 15.44
CA THR A 329 -18.20 -8.86 16.77
C THR A 329 -16.77 -8.31 16.87
N ILE A 330 -15.97 -8.42 15.80
CA ILE A 330 -14.63 -7.82 15.74
C ILE A 330 -14.73 -6.29 15.80
N ARG A 331 -15.66 -5.66 15.06
CA ARG A 331 -15.89 -4.21 15.13
C ARG A 331 -16.31 -3.76 16.52
N GLN A 332 -17.14 -4.53 17.21
CA GLN A 332 -17.55 -4.25 18.60
C GLN A 332 -16.35 -4.31 19.56
N TRP A 333 -15.45 -5.29 19.39
CA TRP A 333 -14.21 -5.39 20.18
C TRP A 333 -13.25 -4.21 19.96
N MET A 334 -13.26 -3.59 18.76
CA MET A 334 -12.34 -2.51 18.42
C MET A 334 -12.58 -1.22 19.23
N GLY A 335 -13.76 -1.04 19.79
CA GLY A 335 -14.18 0.12 20.59
C GLY A 335 -15.65 0.44 20.43
N ASP A 336 -16.13 1.37 21.24
CA ASP A 336 -17.48 1.92 21.11
C ASP A 336 -17.48 3.15 20.20
N PHE A 337 -18.19 3.04 19.08
CA PHE A 337 -18.32 4.09 18.07
C PHE A 337 -19.75 4.64 17.97
N CYS A 338 -20.67 4.25 18.87
CA CYS A 338 -22.10 4.53 18.77
C CYS A 338 -22.43 6.03 18.77
N GLU A 339 -21.62 6.83 19.48
CA GLU A 339 -21.77 8.29 19.54
C GLU A 339 -21.33 9.02 18.25
N ILE A 340 -20.64 8.33 17.33
CA ILE A 340 -20.08 8.94 16.12
C ILE A 340 -21.07 8.85 14.96
N ARG A 341 -21.90 9.88 14.79
CA ARG A 341 -22.92 9.95 13.72
C ARG A 341 -22.36 10.24 12.33
N ASN A 342 -21.24 10.94 12.23
CA ASN A 342 -20.64 11.26 10.94
C ASN A 342 -19.92 10.02 10.35
N VAL A 343 -20.38 9.56 9.19
CA VAL A 343 -19.89 8.32 8.53
C VAL A 343 -18.38 8.36 8.26
N ALA A 344 -17.85 9.48 7.74
CA ALA A 344 -16.43 9.61 7.45
C ALA A 344 -15.57 9.56 8.73
N LYS A 345 -16.03 10.24 9.80
CA LYS A 345 -15.40 10.19 11.11
C LYS A 345 -15.48 8.78 11.71
N HIS A 346 -16.63 8.12 11.62
CA HIS A 346 -16.85 6.76 12.09
C HIS A 346 -15.88 5.78 11.40
N ALA A 347 -15.84 5.75 10.08
CA ALA A 347 -14.91 4.92 9.31
C ALA A 347 -13.44 5.20 9.66
N SER A 348 -13.07 6.47 9.83
CA SER A 348 -11.73 6.89 10.25
C SER A 348 -11.37 6.45 11.67
N ARG A 349 -12.33 6.39 12.60
CA ARG A 349 -12.11 5.89 13.97
C ARG A 349 -12.02 4.37 14.02
N LEU A 350 -12.93 3.68 13.33
CA LEU A 350 -12.90 2.23 13.19
C LEU A 350 -11.56 1.76 12.58
N GLY A 351 -11.10 2.43 11.52
CA GLY A 351 -9.85 2.09 10.83
C GLY A 351 -8.56 2.23 11.64
N GLN A 352 -8.60 2.81 12.85
CA GLN A 352 -7.38 3.04 13.64
C GLN A 352 -6.72 1.74 14.10
N SER A 353 -7.51 0.71 14.44
CA SER A 353 -6.99 -0.59 14.87
C SER A 353 -6.32 -1.39 13.74
N PHE A 354 -6.53 -0.99 12.48
CA PHE A 354 -5.90 -1.58 11.29
C PHE A 354 -4.65 -0.83 10.81
N SER A 355 -4.24 0.23 11.52
CA SER A 355 -2.95 0.88 11.26
C SER A 355 -1.83 -0.09 11.66
N SER A 356 -0.84 -0.28 10.78
CA SER A 356 0.37 -1.03 11.12
C SER A 356 1.03 -0.40 12.35
N SER A 357 1.27 -1.21 13.36
CA SER A 357 1.76 -0.74 14.65
C SER A 357 2.49 -1.85 15.39
N LYS A 358 3.36 -1.45 16.32
CA LYS A 358 4.02 -2.36 17.24
C LYS A 358 3.36 -2.26 18.61
N GLU A 359 2.82 -3.38 19.08
CA GLU A 359 2.32 -3.48 20.45
C GLU A 359 3.49 -3.46 21.42
N THR A 360 3.35 -2.66 22.48
CA THR A 360 4.43 -2.43 23.44
C THR A 360 4.09 -3.00 24.80
N LEU A 361 3.49 -2.19 25.66
CA LEU A 361 3.22 -2.51 27.06
C LEU A 361 1.76 -2.22 27.40
N THR A 362 1.24 -2.95 28.38
CA THR A 362 -0.05 -2.62 29.01
C THR A 362 0.17 -1.45 29.97
N VAL A 363 -0.74 -0.48 29.93
CA VAL A 363 -0.77 0.68 30.81
C VAL A 363 -2.15 0.69 31.46
N ASN A 364 -2.23 0.51 32.76
CA ASN A 364 -3.51 0.51 33.45
C ASN A 364 -4.03 1.94 33.67
N ARG A 365 -5.31 2.09 34.01
CA ARG A 365 -5.93 3.42 34.17
C ARG A 365 -5.29 4.23 35.28
N GLU A 366 -4.81 3.57 36.33
CA GLU A 366 -4.16 4.18 37.50
C GLU A 366 -2.75 4.70 37.17
N GLU A 367 -2.17 4.26 36.05
CA GLU A 367 -0.84 4.66 35.60
C GLU A 367 -0.88 5.82 34.61
N ILE A 368 -2.08 6.38 34.38
CA ILE A 368 -2.36 7.45 33.44
C ILE A 368 -3.00 8.61 34.18
N GLU A 369 -2.62 9.82 33.78
CA GLU A 369 -3.35 11.03 34.14
C GLU A 369 -3.97 11.67 32.89
N VAL A 370 -5.17 12.24 33.06
CA VAL A 370 -5.79 13.08 32.04
C VAL A 370 -5.55 14.54 32.40
N ILE A 371 -4.68 15.19 31.64
CA ILE A 371 -4.31 16.60 31.83
C ILE A 371 -5.15 17.50 30.92
N ARG A 372 -5.25 18.78 31.29
CA ARG A 372 -6.00 19.78 30.50
C ARG A 372 -5.29 20.05 29.17
N ASP A 373 -6.08 20.33 28.15
CA ASP A 373 -5.58 20.94 26.93
C ASP A 373 -5.08 22.36 27.22
N VAL A 374 -4.02 22.78 26.52
CA VAL A 374 -3.55 24.15 26.52
C VAL A 374 -4.43 24.94 25.56
N GLU A 375 -5.19 25.86 26.11
CA GLU A 375 -6.20 26.63 25.41
C GLU A 375 -5.84 28.12 25.47
N ILE A 376 -5.86 28.78 24.31
CA ILE A 376 -5.66 30.24 24.19
C ILE A 376 -6.92 30.81 23.54
N GLU A 377 -7.40 31.91 24.10
CA GLU A 377 -8.48 32.68 23.51
C GLU A 377 -7.88 33.85 22.73
N SER A 378 -8.25 33.97 21.45
CA SER A 378 -7.87 35.08 20.59
C SER A 378 -9.10 35.48 19.78
N ASP A 379 -9.44 36.78 19.80
CA ASP A 379 -10.59 37.35 19.09
C ASP A 379 -11.92 36.62 19.38
N GLY A 380 -12.15 36.27 20.66
CA GLY A 380 -13.32 35.53 21.13
C GLY A 380 -13.38 34.07 20.66
N THR A 381 -12.35 33.58 19.98
CA THR A 381 -12.24 32.18 19.53
C THR A 381 -11.25 31.41 20.39
N LYS A 382 -11.69 30.26 20.89
CA LYS A 382 -10.88 29.37 21.72
C LYS A 382 -10.11 28.37 20.87
N TYR A 383 -8.78 28.39 20.99
CA TYR A 383 -7.87 27.54 20.24
C TYR A 383 -7.14 26.56 21.14
N ILE A 384 -7.09 25.28 20.74
CA ILE A 384 -6.33 24.24 21.43
C ILE A 384 -4.93 24.16 20.81
N PHE A 385 -3.91 24.55 21.56
CA PHE A 385 -2.50 24.52 21.13
C PHE A 385 -1.86 23.14 21.35
N SER A 386 -2.44 22.33 22.24
CA SER A 386 -1.98 20.97 22.55
C SER A 386 -2.74 19.87 21.80
N ASP A 387 -3.39 20.17 20.67
CA ASP A 387 -4.28 19.21 19.98
C ASP A 387 -3.50 17.98 19.53
N GLY A 388 -3.83 16.83 20.14
CA GLY A 388 -3.28 15.55 19.74
C GLY A 388 -1.89 15.27 20.29
N ILE A 389 -1.39 16.03 21.28
CA ILE A 389 -0.12 15.74 21.97
C ILE A 389 -0.27 15.57 23.47
N GLY A 390 0.40 14.57 24.03
CA GLY A 390 0.51 14.31 25.47
C GLY A 390 1.95 14.08 25.91
N LYS A 391 2.12 13.54 27.11
CA LYS A 391 3.43 13.31 27.72
C LYS A 391 3.64 11.83 28.03
N ILE A 392 4.89 11.40 27.98
CA ILE A 392 5.34 10.07 28.42
C ILE A 392 6.51 10.26 29.39
N SER A 393 6.52 9.56 30.53
CA SER A 393 7.65 9.64 31.45
C SER A 393 8.89 9.00 30.84
N LEU A 394 10.07 9.51 31.23
CA LEU A 394 11.37 9.02 30.72
C LEU A 394 11.56 7.51 30.95
N ASP A 395 11.20 7.02 32.15
CA ASP A 395 11.34 5.61 32.49
C ASP A 395 10.42 4.71 31.67
N PHE A 396 9.19 5.17 31.41
CA PHE A 396 8.27 4.43 30.58
C PHE A 396 8.68 4.47 29.09
N ALA A 397 9.12 5.62 28.59
CA ALA A 397 9.66 5.76 27.23
C ALA A 397 10.84 4.80 26.98
N ARG A 398 11.74 4.62 27.97
CA ARG A 398 12.84 3.64 27.89
C ARG A 398 12.34 2.21 27.72
N LYS A 399 11.32 1.81 28.49
CA LYS A 399 10.72 0.47 28.41
C LYS A 399 10.02 0.26 27.05
N VAL A 400 9.31 1.28 26.57
CA VAL A 400 8.67 1.29 25.24
C VAL A 400 9.72 1.17 24.14
N ALA A 401 10.81 1.95 24.18
CA ALA A 401 11.90 1.89 23.20
C ALA A 401 12.56 0.50 23.14
N LYS A 402 12.85 -0.11 24.30
CA LYS A 402 13.39 -1.46 24.40
C LYS A 402 12.46 -2.49 23.77
N LYS A 403 11.15 -2.42 24.07
CA LYS A 403 10.14 -3.30 23.45
C LYS A 403 10.04 -3.07 21.94
N CYS A 404 10.21 -1.81 21.49
CA CYS A 404 10.31 -1.44 20.09
C CYS A 404 11.58 -1.98 19.39
N GLY A 405 12.53 -2.56 20.11
CA GLY A 405 13.77 -3.12 19.55
C GLY A 405 14.86 -2.08 19.32
N ILE A 406 14.69 -0.88 19.88
CA ILE A 406 15.72 0.16 19.87
C ILE A 406 16.70 -0.13 21.01
N LYS A 407 17.99 -0.19 20.67
CA LYS A 407 19.10 -0.34 21.62
C LYS A 407 19.84 1.00 21.73
N GLY A 408 20.39 1.31 22.90
CA GLY A 408 21.32 2.43 23.10
C GLY A 408 20.73 3.85 23.07
N SER A 409 19.52 4.06 22.55
CA SER A 409 18.87 5.38 22.49
C SER A 409 17.38 5.32 22.83
N ILE A 410 16.85 6.44 23.33
CA ILE A 410 15.42 6.60 23.65
C ILE A 410 14.86 7.68 22.71
N PRO A 411 13.91 7.36 21.82
CA PRO A 411 13.22 8.38 21.05
C PRO A 411 12.52 9.39 21.95
N SER A 412 12.64 10.67 21.65
CA SER A 412 12.00 11.75 22.40
C SER A 412 10.48 11.83 22.20
N ALA A 413 9.94 11.30 21.11
CA ALA A 413 8.50 11.29 20.87
C ALA A 413 8.01 10.00 20.20
N PHE A 414 6.76 9.64 20.49
CA PHE A 414 6.10 8.43 19.99
C PHE A 414 4.73 8.79 19.43
N GLN A 415 4.42 8.36 18.20
CA GLN A 415 3.06 8.38 17.70
C GLN A 415 2.32 7.14 18.19
N ILE A 416 1.23 7.33 18.95
CA ILE A 416 0.60 6.25 19.70
C ILE A 416 -0.88 6.01 19.37
N ARG A 417 -1.35 4.81 19.73
CA ARG A 417 -2.76 4.47 19.93
C ARG A 417 -2.92 3.75 21.27
N TYR A 418 -3.84 4.21 22.10
CA TYR A 418 -4.07 3.67 23.44
C TYR A 418 -5.51 3.93 23.88
N GLY A 419 -6.30 2.92 24.28
CA GLY A 419 -7.63 3.12 24.91
C GLY A 419 -8.57 4.17 24.26
N GLY A 420 -8.58 4.29 22.93
CA GLY A 420 -9.36 5.33 22.21
C GLY A 420 -8.66 6.67 22.01
N TYR A 421 -7.51 6.89 22.65
CA TYR A 421 -6.60 8.00 22.44
C TYR A 421 -5.73 7.80 21.19
N LYS A 422 -5.59 8.89 20.43
CA LYS A 422 -4.75 9.00 19.24
C LYS A 422 -3.98 10.31 19.28
N GLY A 423 -2.66 10.23 19.13
CA GLY A 423 -1.81 11.41 19.10
C GLY A 423 -0.32 11.08 19.11
N VAL A 424 0.46 12.08 19.49
CA VAL A 424 1.89 11.98 19.82
C VAL A 424 2.04 12.08 21.33
N VAL A 425 3.00 11.39 21.93
CA VAL A 425 3.46 11.64 23.29
C VAL A 425 4.94 11.94 23.25
N ALA A 426 5.35 13.04 23.90
CA ALA A 426 6.74 13.47 24.02
C ALA A 426 7.26 13.18 25.44
N ILE A 427 8.56 12.90 25.55
CA ILE A 427 9.18 12.69 26.85
C ILE A 427 9.05 13.96 27.68
N ASP A 428 8.51 13.81 28.88
CA ASP A 428 8.58 14.82 29.94
C ASP A 428 9.39 14.24 31.10
N PRO A 429 10.62 14.71 31.35
CA PRO A 429 11.45 14.22 32.44
C PRO A 429 10.83 14.45 33.83
N THR A 430 9.86 15.36 33.96
CA THR A 430 9.19 15.68 35.22
C THR A 430 7.94 14.84 35.48
N SER A 431 7.45 14.13 34.46
CA SER A 431 6.23 13.32 34.59
C SER A 431 6.47 12.06 35.40
N ARG A 432 5.62 11.86 36.43
CA ARG A 432 5.62 10.65 37.28
C ARG A 432 4.69 9.55 36.77
N MET A 433 3.69 9.92 35.96
CA MET A 433 2.75 8.97 35.37
C MET A 433 3.36 8.33 34.12
N LYS A 434 2.94 7.11 33.74
CA LYS A 434 3.43 6.50 32.50
C LYS A 434 3.02 7.33 31.29
N LEU A 435 1.77 7.78 31.27
CA LEU A 435 1.22 8.64 30.22
C LEU A 435 0.41 9.78 30.83
N SER A 436 0.57 10.98 30.30
CA SER A 436 -0.28 12.13 30.58
C SER A 436 -1.01 12.51 29.30
N LEU A 437 -2.31 12.21 29.22
CA LEU A 437 -3.10 12.32 27.99
C LEU A 437 -4.07 13.51 28.07
N ARG A 438 -4.44 14.07 26.92
CA ARG A 438 -5.35 15.22 26.83
C ARG A 438 -6.71 14.86 26.26
N LYS A 439 -7.75 15.65 26.57
CA LYS A 439 -9.10 15.44 26.05
C LYS A 439 -9.14 15.50 24.52
N SER A 440 -8.38 16.41 23.92
CA SER A 440 -8.22 16.50 22.46
C SER A 440 -7.71 15.20 21.83
N MET A 441 -6.96 14.36 22.55
CA MET A 441 -6.46 13.08 22.04
C MET A 441 -7.51 11.96 22.07
N PHE A 442 -8.52 12.05 22.94
CA PHE A 442 -9.56 11.03 23.12
C PHE A 442 -10.57 11.05 21.96
N LYS A 443 -10.73 9.94 21.24
CA LYS A 443 -11.54 9.90 20.00
C LYS A 443 -12.78 9.02 20.09
N TYR A 444 -12.80 8.02 20.97
CA TYR A 444 -13.89 7.07 21.19
C TYR A 444 -13.59 6.24 22.44
N THR A 445 -14.59 5.61 23.04
CA THR A 445 -14.42 4.80 24.25
C THR A 445 -13.89 3.40 23.92
N SER A 446 -12.96 2.89 24.73
CA SER A 446 -12.40 1.55 24.58
C SER A 446 -11.87 1.03 25.91
N GLU A 447 -12.03 -0.28 26.15
CA GLU A 447 -11.48 -0.98 27.32
C GLU A 447 -10.02 -1.41 27.13
N ASN A 448 -9.44 -1.16 25.96
CA ASN A 448 -8.12 -1.64 25.61
C ASN A 448 -7.01 -0.85 26.32
N ALA A 449 -6.30 -1.52 27.23
CA ALA A 449 -5.17 -0.98 27.99
C ALA A 449 -3.78 -1.17 27.33
N LYS A 450 -3.71 -1.62 26.07
CA LYS A 450 -2.43 -1.86 25.38
C LYS A 450 -1.98 -0.63 24.59
N LEU A 451 -0.72 -0.25 24.78
CA LEU A 451 -0.07 0.82 24.04
C LEU A 451 0.50 0.30 22.71
N ASP A 452 0.04 0.86 21.60
CA ASP A 452 0.63 0.65 20.29
C ASP A 452 1.42 1.88 19.84
N VAL A 453 2.65 1.63 19.37
CA VAL A 453 3.52 2.63 18.74
C VAL A 453 3.47 2.47 17.22
N LEU A 454 3.14 3.55 16.52
CA LEU A 454 3.04 3.61 15.06
C LEU A 454 4.34 4.16 14.44
N SER A 455 4.94 5.13 15.10
CA SER A 455 6.18 5.79 14.68
C SER A 455 6.87 6.40 15.89
N MET A 456 8.15 6.72 15.73
CA MET A 456 9.00 7.31 16.77
C MET A 456 9.83 8.43 16.15
N SER A 457 10.22 9.42 16.96
CA SER A 457 11.17 10.44 16.55
C SER A 457 12.50 9.79 16.13
N LYS A 458 13.01 10.19 14.98
CA LYS A 458 14.26 9.69 14.41
C LYS A 458 14.76 10.63 13.33
N ASN A 459 16.03 10.53 12.97
CA ASN A 459 16.58 11.20 11.81
C ASN A 459 15.87 10.78 10.52
N GLN A 460 15.01 11.66 9.98
CA GLN A 460 14.33 11.43 8.69
C GLN A 460 14.70 12.51 7.67
N PRO A 461 15.14 12.12 6.45
CA PRO A 461 15.42 13.07 5.39
C PRO A 461 14.15 13.80 4.94
N CYS A 462 14.30 15.08 4.59
CA CYS A 462 13.25 15.90 4.01
C CYS A 462 13.36 15.95 2.49
N TYR A 463 12.22 16.08 1.83
CA TYR A 463 12.12 16.23 0.38
C TYR A 463 11.08 17.31 0.08
N LEU A 464 11.35 18.13 -0.94
CA LEU A 464 10.30 18.84 -1.64
C LEU A 464 9.42 17.82 -2.36
N ASN A 465 8.17 18.19 -2.54
CA ASN A 465 7.20 17.45 -3.34
C ASN A 465 6.38 18.46 -4.14
N ARG A 466 5.56 17.97 -5.08
CA ARG A 466 4.72 18.83 -5.93
C ARG A 466 3.93 19.88 -5.14
N GLN A 467 3.32 19.53 -4.00
CA GLN A 467 2.52 20.47 -3.21
C GLN A 467 3.38 21.58 -2.60
N LEU A 468 4.51 21.23 -2.01
CA LEU A 468 5.46 22.21 -1.46
C LEU A 468 6.04 23.12 -2.54
N ILE A 469 6.40 22.56 -3.70
CA ILE A 469 6.94 23.33 -4.83
C ILE A 469 5.90 24.33 -5.32
N THR A 470 4.67 23.87 -5.58
CA THR A 470 3.57 24.76 -6.00
C THR A 470 3.35 25.88 -4.99
N LEU A 471 3.32 25.56 -3.69
CA LEU A 471 3.07 26.57 -2.66
C LEU A 471 4.20 27.58 -2.54
N LEU A 472 5.46 27.14 -2.58
CA LEU A 472 6.62 28.01 -2.53
C LEU A 472 6.70 28.90 -3.78
N SER A 473 6.37 28.37 -4.96
CA SER A 473 6.26 29.13 -6.20
C SER A 473 5.19 30.23 -6.10
N THR A 474 3.99 29.90 -5.60
CA THR A 474 2.94 30.90 -5.33
C THR A 474 3.37 31.96 -4.31
N LEU A 475 4.21 31.61 -3.34
CA LEU A 475 4.77 32.53 -2.35
C LEU A 475 5.97 33.35 -2.88
N GLY A 476 6.33 33.22 -4.16
CA GLY A 476 7.35 34.05 -4.82
C GLY A 476 8.73 33.42 -4.96
N VAL A 477 8.89 32.12 -4.68
CA VAL A 477 10.14 31.41 -5.01
C VAL A 477 10.17 31.12 -6.51
N GLU A 478 11.14 31.69 -7.23
CA GLU A 478 11.24 31.53 -8.68
C GLU A 478 11.42 30.07 -9.11
N ASP A 479 10.69 29.66 -10.15
CA ASP A 479 10.63 28.26 -10.59
C ASP A 479 11.98 27.67 -11.00
N HIS A 480 12.85 28.51 -11.58
CA HIS A 480 14.21 28.13 -12.00
C HIS A 480 15.07 27.60 -10.83
N ILE A 481 14.75 27.98 -9.58
CA ILE A 481 15.42 27.46 -8.38
C ILE A 481 15.09 25.98 -8.17
N PHE A 482 13.84 25.56 -8.41
CA PHE A 482 13.45 24.15 -8.30
C PHE A 482 14.04 23.33 -9.44
N GLU A 483 14.06 23.87 -10.66
CA GLU A 483 14.69 23.24 -11.82
C GLU A 483 16.19 23.01 -11.60
N LYS A 484 16.89 24.02 -11.07
CA LYS A 484 18.30 23.90 -10.68
C LYS A 484 18.50 22.78 -9.66
N LYS A 485 17.69 22.73 -8.60
CA LYS A 485 17.77 21.66 -7.59
C LYS A 485 17.47 20.28 -8.17
N GLN A 486 16.52 20.20 -9.10
CA GLN A 486 16.21 18.96 -9.80
C GLN A 486 17.40 18.49 -10.64
N LYS A 487 18.04 19.41 -11.37
CA LYS A 487 19.24 19.14 -12.16
C LYS A 487 20.41 18.66 -11.29
N GLU A 488 20.67 19.34 -10.17
CA GLU A 488 21.70 18.93 -9.20
C GLU A 488 21.51 17.47 -8.73
N VAL A 489 20.26 17.05 -8.53
CA VAL A 489 19.93 15.67 -8.13
C VAL A 489 20.17 14.68 -9.26
N VAL A 490 19.83 15.04 -10.51
CA VAL A 490 20.12 14.20 -11.69
C VAL A 490 21.63 14.02 -11.83
N ASP A 491 22.38 15.12 -11.78
CA ASP A 491 23.84 15.10 -11.89
C ASP A 491 24.49 14.27 -10.76
N GLN A 492 23.94 14.34 -9.53
CA GLN A 492 24.37 13.50 -8.42
C GLN A 492 24.09 12.01 -8.68
N LEU A 493 22.90 11.69 -9.20
CA LEU A 493 22.50 10.32 -9.50
C LEU A 493 23.31 9.71 -10.64
N ASP A 494 23.77 10.50 -11.61
CA ASP A 494 24.64 10.01 -12.68
C ASP A 494 26.02 9.62 -12.18
N LYS A 495 26.55 10.39 -11.22
CA LYS A 495 27.86 10.12 -10.61
C LYS A 495 27.89 8.85 -9.79
N ILE A 496 26.76 8.37 -9.25
CA ILE A 496 26.76 7.15 -8.41
C ILE A 496 27.20 5.90 -9.18
N LEU A 497 27.13 5.91 -10.52
CA LEU A 497 27.50 4.77 -11.34
C LEU A 497 29.01 4.67 -11.58
N THR A 498 29.79 5.69 -11.20
CA THR A 498 31.23 5.77 -11.47
C THR A 498 32.05 6.18 -10.25
N ASP A 499 31.49 6.97 -9.34
CA ASP A 499 32.16 7.48 -8.15
C ASP A 499 31.65 6.76 -6.88
N PRO A 500 32.50 5.92 -6.24
CA PRO A 500 32.13 5.19 -5.03
C PRO A 500 31.68 6.08 -3.86
N LEU A 501 32.31 7.25 -3.69
CA LEU A 501 31.98 8.17 -2.59
C LEU A 501 30.59 8.78 -2.81
N ARG A 502 30.28 9.18 -4.05
CA ARG A 502 28.95 9.71 -4.40
C ARG A 502 27.87 8.65 -4.28
N ALA A 503 28.18 7.41 -4.66
CA ALA A 503 27.28 6.28 -4.46
C ALA A 503 26.97 6.09 -2.97
N GLN A 504 27.99 6.13 -2.11
CA GLN A 504 27.82 6.01 -0.67
C GLN A 504 26.97 7.15 -0.09
N GLU A 505 27.28 8.41 -0.41
CA GLU A 505 26.51 9.57 0.02
C GLU A 505 25.03 9.48 -0.40
N ALA A 506 24.76 9.07 -1.65
CA ALA A 506 23.41 8.93 -2.18
C ALA A 506 22.63 7.79 -1.49
N LEU A 507 23.28 6.65 -1.24
CA LEU A 507 22.69 5.54 -0.50
C LEU A 507 22.36 5.94 0.94
N GLU A 508 23.25 6.69 1.60
CA GLU A 508 23.03 7.21 2.96
C GLU A 508 21.90 8.25 3.04
N LEU A 509 21.78 9.11 2.03
CA LEU A 509 20.78 10.19 2.03
C LEU A 509 19.40 9.68 1.58
N MET A 510 19.36 8.80 0.57
CA MET A 510 18.14 8.51 -0.19
C MET A 510 17.67 7.05 -0.07
N SER A 511 18.44 6.14 0.56
CA SER A 511 18.10 4.71 0.68
C SER A 511 18.34 4.14 2.10
N PRO A 512 17.52 4.51 3.10
CA PRO A 512 17.61 3.84 4.40
C PRO A 512 17.05 2.41 4.30
N GLY A 513 17.88 1.38 4.47
CA GLY A 513 17.42 -0.03 4.49
C GLY A 513 18.54 -1.07 4.43
N GLU A 514 18.20 -2.34 4.70
CA GLU A 514 19.14 -3.47 4.72
C GLU A 514 19.84 -3.65 3.37
N ASN A 515 19.12 -3.59 2.25
CA ASN A 515 19.71 -3.72 0.92
C ASN A 515 20.73 -2.61 0.62
N ALA A 516 20.49 -1.39 1.09
CA ALA A 516 21.44 -0.29 0.92
C ALA A 516 22.67 -0.44 1.83
N ASN A 517 22.54 -1.12 2.98
CA ASN A 517 23.69 -1.43 3.83
C ASN A 517 24.66 -2.38 3.13
N VAL A 518 24.16 -3.41 2.45
CA VAL A 518 25.00 -4.31 1.65
C VAL A 518 25.80 -3.53 0.59
N LEU A 519 25.13 -2.66 -0.17
CA LEU A 519 25.82 -1.84 -1.19
C LEU A 519 26.86 -0.89 -0.57
N LYS A 520 26.56 -0.27 0.58
CA LYS A 520 27.52 0.58 1.30
C LYS A 520 28.73 -0.21 1.82
N GLU A 521 28.51 -1.43 2.32
CA GLU A 521 29.59 -2.32 2.75
C GLU A 521 30.47 -2.71 1.57
N MET A 522 29.88 -3.06 0.42
CA MET A 522 30.65 -3.32 -0.80
C MET A 522 31.50 -2.10 -1.20
N LEU A 523 30.92 -0.90 -1.23
CA LEU A 523 31.67 0.33 -1.51
C LEU A 523 32.80 0.57 -0.49
N SER A 524 32.53 0.31 0.80
CA SER A 524 33.51 0.45 1.89
C SER A 524 34.66 -0.57 1.79
N CYS A 525 34.40 -1.74 1.23
CA CYS A 525 35.39 -2.77 0.93
C CYS A 525 36.19 -2.49 -0.35
N GLY A 526 35.95 -1.36 -1.03
CA GLY A 526 36.68 -0.95 -2.23
C GLY A 526 36.12 -1.49 -3.55
N TYR A 527 34.95 -2.15 -3.54
CA TYR A 527 34.28 -2.51 -4.79
C TYR A 527 33.86 -1.26 -5.55
N ARG A 528 34.11 -1.26 -6.86
CA ARG A 528 33.82 -0.11 -7.71
C ARG A 528 32.48 -0.25 -8.43
N PRO A 529 31.66 0.82 -8.50
CA PRO A 529 30.39 0.84 -9.23
C PRO A 529 30.46 0.42 -10.69
N ASP A 530 31.61 0.65 -11.36
CA ASP A 530 31.84 0.42 -12.78
C ASP A 530 32.49 -0.94 -13.08
N ALA A 531 32.94 -1.67 -12.06
CA ALA A 531 33.69 -2.91 -12.23
C ALA A 531 32.98 -4.15 -11.67
N GLU A 532 32.20 -4.01 -10.59
CA GLU A 532 31.50 -5.14 -9.98
C GLU A 532 30.06 -5.25 -10.51
N PRO A 533 29.70 -6.31 -11.26
CA PRO A 533 28.41 -6.39 -11.96
C PRO A 533 27.18 -6.28 -11.06
N PHE A 534 27.20 -6.90 -9.87
CA PHE A 534 26.04 -6.86 -8.97
C PHE A 534 25.81 -5.43 -8.42
N LEU A 535 26.86 -4.78 -7.95
CA LEU A 535 26.85 -3.39 -7.47
C LEU A 535 26.42 -2.44 -8.58
N ALA A 536 26.96 -2.59 -9.79
CA ALA A 536 26.59 -1.81 -10.96
C ALA A 536 25.08 -1.92 -11.25
N MET A 537 24.55 -3.14 -11.34
CA MET A 537 23.12 -3.39 -11.58
C MET A 537 22.25 -2.81 -10.47
N MET A 538 22.65 -2.98 -9.21
CA MET A 538 21.90 -2.47 -8.06
C MET A 538 21.89 -0.95 -8.00
N LEU A 539 23.02 -0.29 -8.32
CA LEU A 539 23.11 1.17 -8.41
C LEU A 539 22.32 1.72 -9.60
N GLN A 540 22.30 1.03 -10.74
CA GLN A 540 21.45 1.38 -11.88
C GLN A 540 19.96 1.27 -11.54
N ALA A 541 19.54 0.20 -10.87
CA ALA A 541 18.17 0.04 -10.40
C ALA A 541 17.78 1.12 -9.38
N PHE A 542 18.70 1.44 -8.47
CA PHE A 542 18.53 2.53 -7.51
C PHE A 542 18.39 3.89 -8.22
N ARG A 543 19.31 4.24 -9.14
CA ARG A 543 19.23 5.45 -9.98
C ARG A 543 17.90 5.54 -10.70
N THR A 544 17.51 4.48 -11.39
CA THR A 544 16.24 4.41 -12.14
C THR A 544 15.04 4.67 -11.23
N THR A 545 15.04 4.06 -10.04
CA THR A 545 13.98 4.28 -9.03
C THR A 545 13.93 5.74 -8.59
N LYS A 546 15.08 6.37 -8.32
CA LYS A 546 15.15 7.78 -7.88
C LYS A 546 14.75 8.76 -8.97
N LEU A 547 15.17 8.54 -10.21
CA LEU A 547 14.73 9.31 -11.36
C LEU A 547 13.21 9.18 -11.57
N LEU A 548 12.64 7.99 -11.37
CA LEU A 548 11.21 7.77 -11.43
C LEU A 548 10.46 8.52 -10.31
N GLU A 549 10.98 8.54 -9.08
CA GLU A 549 10.44 9.35 -7.99
C GLU A 549 10.51 10.86 -8.30
N LEU A 550 11.61 11.31 -8.89
CA LEU A 550 11.81 12.70 -9.31
C LEU A 550 10.79 13.09 -10.40
N ARG A 551 10.67 12.29 -11.45
CA ARG A 551 9.71 12.51 -12.55
C ARG A 551 8.26 12.49 -12.08
N ASN A 552 7.88 11.45 -11.33
CA ASN A 552 6.48 11.19 -11.01
C ASN A 552 5.99 11.94 -9.77
N LYS A 553 6.88 12.40 -8.88
CA LYS A 553 6.50 13.02 -7.58
C LYS A 553 7.25 14.31 -7.28
N SER A 554 8.17 14.75 -8.13
CA SER A 554 9.06 15.90 -7.88
C SER A 554 9.74 15.79 -6.52
N ARG A 555 10.20 14.57 -6.17
CA ARG A 555 10.77 14.24 -4.86
C ARG A 555 12.22 14.71 -4.76
N ILE A 556 12.42 16.02 -4.61
CA ILE A 556 13.75 16.66 -4.58
C ILE A 556 14.28 16.64 -3.13
N PRO A 557 15.41 15.98 -2.81
CA PRO A 557 15.99 15.99 -1.47
C PRO A 557 16.40 17.39 -1.00
N VAL A 558 16.22 17.65 0.29
CA VAL A 558 16.67 18.89 0.95
C VAL A 558 17.74 18.51 1.99
N PRO A 559 19.05 18.65 1.70
CA PRO A 559 20.13 18.14 2.56
C PRO A 559 20.07 18.63 4.01
N ASN A 560 19.80 19.93 4.18
CA ASN A 560 19.65 20.59 5.49
C ASN A 560 18.24 20.49 6.07
N GLY A 561 17.32 19.84 5.35
CA GLY A 561 15.95 19.63 5.80
C GLY A 561 15.78 18.30 6.55
N ARG A 562 14.84 18.28 7.48
CA ARG A 562 14.43 17.06 8.19
C ARG A 562 12.90 16.97 8.26
N SER A 563 12.38 15.75 8.19
CA SER A 563 10.98 15.46 8.53
C SER A 563 10.94 15.09 10.01
N MET A 564 10.18 15.84 10.81
CA MET A 564 10.20 15.71 12.27
C MET A 564 8.78 15.61 12.84
N MET A 565 8.67 14.99 14.02
CA MET A 565 7.43 15.06 14.79
C MET A 565 7.30 16.44 15.44
N GLY A 566 6.11 17.03 15.35
CA GLY A 566 5.76 18.24 16.09
C GLY A 566 5.53 17.91 17.57
N CYS A 567 6.21 18.66 18.43
CA CYS A 567 6.09 18.59 19.88
C CYS A 567 5.63 19.93 20.46
N LEU A 568 5.15 19.93 21.69
CA LEU A 568 4.71 21.11 22.43
C LEU A 568 5.75 21.42 23.50
N ASP A 569 6.09 22.69 23.64
CA ASP A 569 6.90 23.15 24.75
C ASP A 569 6.08 23.18 26.04
N GLU A 570 6.18 22.12 26.84
CA GLU A 570 5.53 22.01 28.15
C GLU A 570 6.14 22.98 29.19
N THR A 571 7.33 23.55 28.94
CA THR A 571 8.05 24.44 29.87
C THR A 571 7.62 25.91 29.77
N LYS A 572 6.88 26.28 28.73
CA LYS A 572 6.42 27.66 28.44
C LYS A 572 7.57 28.65 28.23
N THR A 573 8.70 28.19 27.73
CA THR A 573 9.91 28.99 27.51
C THR A 573 9.94 29.61 26.12
N LEU A 574 9.39 28.94 25.11
CA LEU A 574 9.33 29.46 23.75
C LEU A 574 8.25 30.54 23.60
N GLU A 575 8.61 31.64 22.94
CA GLU A 575 7.69 32.71 22.55
C GLU A 575 7.04 32.46 21.20
N TYR A 576 6.01 33.25 20.89
CA TYR A 576 5.36 33.20 19.57
C TYR A 576 6.38 33.43 18.44
N GLY A 577 6.31 32.62 17.39
CA GLY A 577 7.24 32.66 16.26
C GLY A 577 8.57 31.94 16.50
N GLN A 578 8.84 31.46 17.72
CA GLN A 578 10.04 30.67 18.02
C GLN A 578 9.78 29.16 17.92
N VAL A 579 10.84 28.38 17.71
CA VAL A 579 10.85 26.91 17.83
C VAL A 579 12.15 26.43 18.45
N PHE A 580 12.13 25.24 19.05
CA PHE A 580 13.35 24.52 19.42
C PHE A 580 13.53 23.29 18.54
N VAL A 581 14.74 23.10 18.02
CA VAL A 581 15.10 21.96 17.17
C VAL A 581 16.50 21.47 17.54
N GLN A 582 16.57 20.23 18.00
CA GLN A 582 17.83 19.50 18.21
C GLN A 582 17.83 18.24 17.34
N VAL A 583 18.94 17.99 16.66
CA VAL A 583 19.07 16.92 15.66
C VAL A 583 20.21 15.98 15.99
N SER A 584 20.00 14.70 15.72
CA SER A 584 21.07 13.70 15.75
C SER A 584 22.03 13.84 14.56
N ARG A 585 23.34 13.74 14.81
CA ARG A 585 24.37 13.69 13.77
C ARG A 585 24.34 12.32 13.06
N LYS A 586 24.47 12.32 11.73
CA LYS A 586 24.61 11.08 10.94
C LYS A 586 26.00 10.48 11.18
N GLY A 587 26.10 9.15 11.35
CA GLY A 587 27.38 8.44 11.32
C GLY A 587 28.18 8.34 12.62
N GLY A 588 27.59 8.63 13.79
CA GLY A 588 28.20 8.25 15.06
C GLY A 588 28.22 6.74 15.20
N LYS A 589 29.30 6.09 14.74
CA LYS A 589 29.61 4.70 15.12
C LYS A 589 29.54 4.62 16.65
N GLU A 590 28.74 3.70 17.14
CA GLU A 590 28.89 3.11 18.46
C GLU A 590 30.31 2.55 18.57
N PHE A 591 31.25 3.37 19.01
CA PHE A 591 32.46 2.87 19.65
C PHE A 591 32.16 2.78 21.14
N LEU A 592 32.17 1.54 21.61
CA LEU A 592 32.04 1.14 23.00
C LEU A 592 33.20 1.70 23.84
N TYR A 593 32.96 1.69 25.15
CA TYR A 593 33.87 1.81 26.28
C TYR A 593 34.02 3.18 26.94
N ASP A 594 33.79 3.09 28.24
CA ASP A 594 34.00 4.00 29.35
C ASP A 594 32.98 5.11 29.63
N GLY A 595 32.53 5.10 30.88
CA GLY A 595 31.33 5.77 31.34
C GLY A 595 31.56 7.23 31.66
N HIS A 596 31.85 8.09 30.68
CA HIS A 596 31.69 9.54 30.84
C HIS A 596 31.30 10.22 29.52
N GLU A 597 30.19 10.98 29.57
CA GLU A 597 29.69 11.97 28.59
C GLU A 597 29.13 11.52 27.22
N ALA A 598 27.84 11.16 27.22
CA ALA A 598 26.97 11.04 26.05
C ALA A 598 26.64 12.37 25.32
N ARG A 599 27.54 13.36 25.30
CA ARG A 599 27.26 14.72 24.78
C ARG A 599 27.69 15.00 23.33
N LYS A 600 28.30 14.05 22.61
CA LYS A 600 28.93 14.34 21.28
C LYS A 600 28.12 14.01 20.01
N SER A 601 26.88 13.52 20.09
CA SER A 601 26.14 13.02 18.91
C SER A 601 24.95 13.87 18.41
N THR A 602 24.68 15.05 18.99
CA THR A 602 23.58 15.93 18.56
C THR A 602 24.05 17.38 18.35
N PHE A 603 23.28 18.18 17.62
CA PHE A 603 23.50 19.63 17.53
C PHE A 603 22.17 20.38 17.54
N ILE A 604 22.20 21.62 18.04
CA ILE A 604 21.04 22.50 18.14
C ILE A 604 21.01 23.39 16.90
N VAL A 605 19.82 23.58 16.34
CA VAL A 605 19.61 24.48 15.20
C VAL A 605 19.23 25.86 15.74
N GLU A 606 19.91 26.89 15.28
CA GLU A 606 19.62 28.29 15.59
C GLU A 606 19.49 29.09 14.28
N GLY A 607 18.67 30.15 14.30
CA GLY A 607 18.43 30.99 13.14
C GLY A 607 17.07 30.76 12.49
N LYS A 608 16.85 31.37 11.32
CA LYS A 608 15.59 31.24 10.59
C LYS A 608 15.43 29.83 10.03
N VAL A 609 14.26 29.25 10.26
CA VAL A 609 13.87 27.93 9.75
C VAL A 609 12.54 28.01 9.02
N VAL A 610 12.38 27.19 7.98
CA VAL A 610 11.10 27.02 7.28
C VAL A 610 10.45 25.74 7.75
N VAL A 611 9.21 25.85 8.24
CA VAL A 611 8.40 24.73 8.67
C VAL A 611 7.21 24.60 7.73
N ALA A 612 6.96 23.38 7.28
CA ALA A 612 5.79 23.05 6.47
C ALA A 612 5.15 21.74 6.90
N LYS A 613 3.83 21.64 6.78
CA LYS A 613 3.07 20.43 7.14
C LYS A 613 2.48 19.78 5.90
N ASN A 614 2.84 18.53 5.62
CA ASN A 614 2.25 17.76 4.52
C ASN A 614 0.92 17.10 4.96
N PRO A 615 -0.16 17.16 4.14
CA PRO A 615 -0.27 17.89 2.87
C PRO A 615 -0.35 19.41 3.06
N CYS A 616 0.28 20.18 2.18
CA CYS A 616 0.23 21.65 2.16
C CYS A 616 -0.82 22.11 1.15
N LEU A 617 -1.85 22.83 1.60
CA LEU A 617 -2.97 23.26 0.77
C LEU A 617 -3.20 24.77 0.84
N HIS A 618 -2.83 25.42 1.94
CA HIS A 618 -2.99 26.85 2.15
C HIS A 618 -1.63 27.55 2.24
N PRO A 619 -1.44 28.80 1.76
CA PRO A 619 -0.17 29.54 1.90
C PRO A 619 0.38 29.57 3.32
N GLY A 620 -0.52 29.64 4.32
CA GLY A 620 -0.16 29.59 5.74
C GLY A 620 0.36 28.23 6.26
N ASP A 621 0.30 27.16 5.46
CA ASP A 621 0.89 25.85 5.82
C ASP A 621 2.42 25.85 5.75
N VAL A 622 3.02 26.92 5.20
CA VAL A 622 4.46 27.20 5.23
C VAL A 622 4.69 28.42 6.09
N ARG A 623 5.57 28.30 7.08
CA ARG A 623 5.92 29.39 8.00
C ARG A 623 7.43 29.53 8.11
N VAL A 624 7.91 30.77 8.18
CA VAL A 624 9.28 31.09 8.60
C VAL A 624 9.23 31.37 10.10
N LEU A 625 10.03 30.63 10.86
CA LEU A 625 10.11 30.70 12.32
C LEU A 625 11.56 30.90 12.75
N GLN A 626 11.76 31.31 14.00
CA GLN A 626 13.09 31.49 14.59
C GLN A 626 13.43 30.29 15.48
N ALA A 627 14.42 29.49 15.08
CA ALA A 627 14.98 28.45 15.93
C ALA A 627 15.88 29.09 17.00
N VAL A 628 15.64 28.74 18.26
CA VAL A 628 16.35 29.29 19.43
C VAL A 628 16.85 28.16 20.32
N ASN A 629 17.99 28.39 20.99
CA ASN A 629 18.56 27.45 21.94
C ASN A 629 17.87 27.57 23.31
N VAL A 630 17.28 26.46 23.77
CA VAL A 630 16.54 26.37 25.04
C VAL A 630 17.03 25.17 25.85
N PRO A 631 17.87 25.37 26.90
CA PRO A 631 18.43 24.29 27.70
C PRO A 631 17.42 23.34 28.35
N SER A 632 16.24 23.85 28.75
CA SER A 632 15.19 23.02 29.34
C SER A 632 14.58 22.01 28.36
N LEU A 633 14.79 22.19 27.05
CA LEU A 633 14.24 21.34 25.98
C LEU A 633 15.25 20.35 25.39
N TYR A 634 16.48 20.26 25.90
CA TYR A 634 17.55 19.39 25.37
C TYR A 634 17.24 17.89 25.36
N HIS A 635 16.21 17.46 26.08
CA HIS A 635 15.72 16.08 26.09
C HIS A 635 14.91 15.73 24.82
N LEU A 636 14.52 16.73 24.00
CA LEU A 636 13.73 16.56 22.78
C LEU A 636 14.63 16.60 21.53
N VAL A 637 14.98 15.43 21.04
CA VAL A 637 15.86 15.22 19.87
C VAL A 637 15.06 14.66 18.70
N ASP A 638 15.41 15.08 17.48
CA ASP A 638 14.75 14.72 16.22
C ASP A 638 13.24 15.05 16.20
N CYS A 639 12.89 16.13 16.90
CA CYS A 639 11.56 16.72 16.99
C CYS A 639 11.65 18.23 16.72
N VAL A 640 10.54 18.83 16.29
CA VAL A 640 10.37 20.30 16.27
C VAL A 640 9.40 20.68 17.38
N VAL A 641 9.85 21.51 18.32
CA VAL A 641 9.07 21.90 19.50
C VAL A 641 8.47 23.28 19.25
N PHE A 642 7.15 23.38 19.34
CA PHE A 642 6.38 24.60 19.13
C PHE A 642 5.98 25.24 20.46
N PRO A 643 5.85 26.58 20.48
CA PRO A 643 5.45 27.32 21.66
C PRO A 643 3.99 27.02 21.99
N GLN A 644 3.67 27.09 23.28
CA GLN A 644 2.29 27.07 23.74
C GLN A 644 1.71 28.49 23.91
N LYS A 645 2.37 29.51 23.36
CA LYS A 645 2.03 30.94 23.43
C LYS A 645 1.78 31.50 22.04
N GLY A 646 0.98 32.56 21.97
CA GLY A 646 0.82 33.40 20.78
C GLY A 646 -0.56 33.40 20.15
N THR A 647 -0.70 34.16 19.07
CA THR A 647 -1.94 34.30 18.30
C THR A 647 -1.98 33.29 17.15
N ARG A 648 -3.18 32.88 16.72
CA ARG A 648 -3.34 31.84 15.68
C ARG A 648 -3.73 32.42 14.33
#